data_AF-A0A2B4RUB3-F1
#
_entry.id   AF-A0A2B4RUB3-F1
#
_cell.length_a   1.000
_cell.length_b   1.000
_cell.length_c   1.000
_cell.angle_alpha   90.00
_cell.angle_beta   90.00
_cell.angle_gamma   90.00
#
_symmetry.space_group_name_H-M   'P 1'
#
loop_
_entity.id
_entity.type
_entity.pdbx_description
1 polymer ?
#
loop_
_entity_poly.entity_id
_entity_poly.type
_entity_poly.pdbx_seq_one_letter_code
_entity_poly.pdbx_strand_id
1 'polypeptide(L)'
;MVNMACLHSSLPDGYEQGSYQTPEFTEETLFMYEHGVACVSNVDGRGNVSIYAMIKRGEKKNSKLVFDYANILGFVGGEIRDGFCNTNLKESEALRFMQTHLDLSKGRTVRMVFAPVEEVSAMFVLPLRVKSLQNGVDFTDPSTETAFEYFKQAAKLCPYQKLEDFFDFKLGKAPRKADRSKFSGHRAELESWWLERSELSYYDCPPPPQPPILNLTKLNEKRKEGRFVSGFMEQASQWRKKQENSEAWKKVTVQRLTDSQNYDRFCGMAILQALWYIWIGDPERAVVMVEAWQDFERDREAGRFLDANNIVLEELLDLTLGNLSSKGMCIGQTKVDSRLTLKKMCETCLSPVFLGPDRNGFHVLTCIDKDANGEFGCKNTRVNIAKLLFAIHKYGMNSDFETSATHSFHEALHTFLEHSFSVLYWRIKPTNPMTADAENEAVPKFMEFLTVDEKLDVSKWVNSSTDALREALVNHCSKKLGKENVEKMTELFRSKLDKILIEYSKAERESAKRCKEPNLKDVRINLLRKTVAPTMSQQFKRKWRLMSIAKRKRVLLVADSQRVREACNESYKQMEKIDEEERIKKLKETPTVDQVVNGDQGKELCTIPSSIVERCDGLEITDCEENNPGMPMGQNEFSDDSDSDDSLAGIDVQFPEKCSGDSCPCTDSCKFWQHLVSILVSDKNPIPYFKCINDGDLILRGKLWEDQEGHFFDDVITLNEEFIGGAVLPMEDEVFSQCPRLALICKMACHRLIPMLLMGVIHQFGELEKRENIKYECQACQCCGQVEDEPGDFKRCGGCKSVVYCGRKCQAQDWKAGHKQKCQELEKDEV
;
A
#
# COMPACT_ATOMS: atom_id res chain seq x y z
N MET A 1 30.67 -33.04 30.52
CA MET A 1 31.60 -33.17 29.39
C MET A 1 30.82 -33.71 28.21
N VAL A 2 30.18 -32.81 27.46
CA VAL A 2 29.43 -33.13 26.24
C VAL A 2 30.16 -32.37 25.12
N ASN A 3 30.50 -33.09 24.05
CA ASN A 3 31.19 -32.58 22.88
C ASN A 3 30.40 -31.41 22.25
N MET A 4 30.72 -30.16 22.58
CA MET A 4 30.46 -29.01 21.72
C MET A 4 31.44 -29.11 20.54
N ALA A 5 31.08 -29.91 19.54
CA ALA A 5 31.75 -29.83 18.25
C ALA A 5 31.39 -28.46 17.68
N CYS A 6 32.36 -27.53 17.69
CA CYS A 6 32.31 -26.33 16.85
C CYS A 6 32.03 -26.79 15.41
N LEU A 7 30.80 -26.58 14.95
CA LEU A 7 30.52 -26.45 13.52
C LEU A 7 31.33 -25.23 13.07
N HIS A 8 32.57 -25.45 12.65
CA HIS A 8 33.30 -24.47 11.85
C HIS A 8 32.50 -24.34 10.55
N SER A 9 31.73 -23.27 10.43
CA SER A 9 31.15 -22.87 9.14
C SER A 9 32.31 -22.69 8.18
N SER A 10 32.36 -23.52 7.13
CA SER A 10 33.25 -23.25 6.00
C SER A 10 32.79 -21.96 5.31
N LEU A 11 33.74 -21.16 4.82
CA LEU A 11 33.43 -19.97 4.05
C LEU A 11 32.45 -20.32 2.90
N PRO A 12 31.41 -19.52 2.66
CA PRO A 12 30.48 -19.77 1.56
C PRO A 12 31.17 -19.77 0.20
N ASP A 13 30.64 -20.57 -0.72
CA ASP A 13 31.12 -20.61 -2.10
C ASP A 13 31.04 -19.23 -2.75
N GLY A 14 32.12 -18.83 -3.44
CA GLY A 14 32.22 -17.52 -4.08
C GLY A 14 32.47 -16.34 -3.13
N TYR A 15 32.64 -16.57 -1.82
CA TYR A 15 32.89 -15.52 -0.82
C TYR A 15 34.14 -14.69 -1.14
N GLU A 16 35.30 -15.33 -1.32
CA GLU A 16 36.56 -14.66 -1.66
C GLU A 16 36.53 -13.96 -3.04
N GLN A 17 35.56 -14.30 -3.89
CA GLN A 17 35.37 -13.70 -5.22
C GLN A 17 34.33 -12.57 -5.21
N GLY A 18 33.75 -12.26 -4.04
CA GLY A 18 32.70 -11.25 -3.87
C GLY A 18 31.32 -11.65 -4.42
N SER A 19 31.13 -12.91 -4.83
CA SER A 19 29.94 -13.36 -5.56
C SER A 19 28.91 -14.13 -4.73
N TYR A 20 29.17 -14.34 -3.43
CA TYR A 20 28.29 -15.13 -2.57
C TYR A 20 26.90 -14.50 -2.36
N GLN A 21 25.87 -15.33 -2.14
CA GLN A 21 24.52 -14.89 -1.79
C GLN A 21 24.10 -15.45 -0.42
N THR A 22 23.10 -14.82 0.22
CA THR A 22 22.48 -15.38 1.42
C THR A 22 21.89 -16.76 1.06
N PRO A 23 22.26 -17.85 1.77
CA PRO A 23 21.72 -19.18 1.48
C PRO A 23 20.20 -19.23 1.72
N GLU A 24 19.51 -20.16 1.05
CA GLU A 24 18.09 -20.40 1.29
C GLU A 24 17.86 -20.93 2.72
N PHE A 25 16.73 -20.55 3.32
CA PHE A 25 16.36 -21.04 4.64
C PHE A 25 15.62 -22.36 4.52
N THR A 26 16.32 -23.43 4.85
CA THR A 26 15.84 -24.81 4.73
C THR A 26 15.55 -25.42 6.09
N GLU A 27 14.96 -26.62 6.08
CA GLU A 27 14.79 -27.44 7.29
C GLU A 27 16.12 -27.68 8.00
N GLU A 28 17.20 -27.92 7.24
CA GLU A 28 18.55 -28.07 7.78
C GLU A 28 19.01 -26.82 8.53
N THR A 29 18.76 -25.62 7.97
CA THR A 29 19.08 -24.34 8.63
C THR A 29 18.25 -24.11 9.88
N LEU A 30 16.96 -24.46 9.86
CA LEU A 30 16.06 -24.31 11.01
C LEU A 30 16.52 -25.14 12.22
N PHE A 31 17.08 -26.32 11.98
CA PHE A 31 17.59 -27.23 13.01
C PHE A 31 19.11 -27.17 13.21
N MET A 32 19.79 -26.23 12.55
CA MET A 32 21.25 -26.11 12.57
C MET A 32 21.83 -25.86 13.97
N TYR A 33 21.08 -25.14 14.81
CA TYR A 33 21.52 -24.73 16.15
C TYR A 33 20.57 -25.24 17.24
N GLU A 34 21.12 -25.49 18.43
CA GLU A 34 20.42 -26.15 19.54
C GLU A 34 19.18 -25.39 20.01
N HIS A 35 19.29 -24.06 20.14
CA HIS A 35 18.24 -23.20 20.72
C HIS A 35 17.46 -22.42 19.66
N GLY A 36 17.85 -22.51 18.39
CA GLY A 36 17.25 -21.78 17.29
C GLY A 36 18.27 -20.99 16.48
N VAL A 37 17.80 -20.45 15.36
CA VAL A 37 18.63 -19.77 14.36
C VAL A 37 18.25 -18.31 14.24
N ALA A 38 19.25 -17.44 14.21
CA ALA A 38 19.10 -16.05 13.86
C ALA A 38 19.70 -15.79 12.48
N CYS A 39 19.01 -14.99 11.67
CA CYS A 39 19.49 -14.43 10.44
C CYS A 39 19.83 -12.96 10.67
N VAL A 40 21.12 -12.61 10.53
CA VAL A 40 21.65 -11.27 10.85
C VAL A 40 22.16 -10.61 9.59
N SER A 41 21.66 -9.41 9.30
CA SER A 41 22.17 -8.61 8.20
C SER A 41 23.54 -8.03 8.52
N ASN A 42 24.34 -7.76 7.50
CA ASN A 42 25.45 -6.82 7.63
C ASN A 42 24.88 -5.42 7.99
N VAL A 43 25.73 -4.52 8.48
CA VAL A 43 25.40 -3.13 8.74
C VAL A 43 25.55 -2.30 7.47
N ASP A 44 24.59 -1.41 7.24
CA ASP A 44 24.74 -0.40 6.19
C ASP A 44 25.65 0.76 6.66
N GLY A 45 26.04 1.64 5.74
CA GLY A 45 26.87 2.79 6.06
C GLY A 45 26.27 3.66 7.15
N ARG A 46 24.93 3.67 7.31
CA ARG A 46 24.19 4.44 8.32
C ARG A 46 24.16 3.77 9.70
N GLY A 47 24.66 2.54 9.85
CA GLY A 47 24.65 1.82 11.12
C GLY A 47 23.40 0.97 11.37
N ASN A 48 22.56 0.71 10.37
CA ASN A 48 21.33 -0.08 10.54
C ASN A 48 21.60 -1.58 10.41
N VAL A 49 20.93 -2.38 11.23
CA VAL A 49 20.99 -3.84 11.22
C VAL A 49 19.59 -4.43 11.36
N SER A 50 19.31 -5.50 10.60
CA SER A 50 18.09 -6.30 10.73
C SER A 50 18.45 -7.68 11.25
N ILE A 51 17.69 -8.14 12.25
CA ILE A 51 17.86 -9.46 12.88
C ILE A 51 16.51 -10.16 12.83
N TYR A 52 16.48 -11.37 12.30
CA TYR A 52 15.33 -12.25 12.31
C TYR A 52 15.69 -13.52 13.06
N ALA A 53 14.97 -13.84 14.12
CA ALA A 53 15.24 -15.00 14.96
C ALA A 53 14.09 -15.99 14.91
N MET A 54 14.44 -17.27 14.84
CA MET A 54 13.55 -18.40 15.04
C MET A 54 14.04 -19.17 16.26
N ILE A 55 13.35 -19.03 17.39
CA ILE A 55 13.72 -19.56 18.69
C ILE A 55 12.95 -20.87 18.93
N LYS A 56 13.67 -21.93 19.30
CA LYS A 56 13.09 -23.24 19.57
C LYS A 56 12.46 -23.26 20.98
N ARG A 57 11.17 -23.58 21.11
CA ARG A 57 10.57 -23.87 22.43
C ARG A 57 10.91 -25.29 22.85
N GLY A 58 11.33 -25.44 24.10
CA GLY A 58 11.86 -26.70 24.65
C GLY A 58 10.93 -27.91 24.47
N GLU A 59 11.54 -29.08 24.39
CA GLU A 59 10.86 -30.37 24.23
C GLU A 59 10.03 -30.73 25.47
N LYS A 60 8.71 -30.59 25.42
CA LYS A 60 7.86 -31.40 26.30
C LYS A 60 7.83 -32.82 25.73
N LYS A 61 8.11 -33.83 26.56
CA LYS A 61 8.02 -35.25 26.16
C LYS A 61 6.70 -35.48 25.40
N ASN A 62 6.80 -35.92 24.15
CA ASN A 62 5.69 -36.23 23.22
C ASN A 62 4.94 -35.04 22.58
N SER A 63 5.46 -33.80 22.59
CA SER A 63 4.87 -32.69 21.81
C SER A 63 5.66 -32.40 20.54
N LYS A 64 4.98 -32.06 19.44
CA LYS A 64 5.63 -31.49 18.24
C LYS A 64 6.40 -30.23 18.61
N LEU A 65 7.58 -30.06 18.02
CA LEU A 65 8.41 -28.88 18.18
C LEU A 65 7.69 -27.65 17.63
N VAL A 66 7.76 -26.56 18.40
CA VAL A 66 7.21 -25.26 18.03
C VAL A 66 8.27 -24.19 18.20
N PHE A 67 8.15 -23.14 17.39
CA PHE A 67 9.11 -22.07 17.28
C PHE A 67 8.44 -20.73 17.57
N ASP A 68 9.21 -19.80 18.11
CA ASP A 68 8.84 -18.40 18.21
C ASP A 68 9.70 -17.59 17.25
N TYR A 69 9.05 -16.78 16.44
CA TYR A 69 9.69 -15.78 15.61
C TYR A 69 9.80 -14.46 16.37
N ALA A 70 10.96 -13.82 16.30
CA ALA A 70 11.13 -12.44 16.72
C ALA A 70 12.06 -11.72 15.75
N ASN A 71 11.74 -10.49 15.36
CA ASN A 71 12.65 -9.63 14.63
C ASN A 71 12.95 -8.35 15.39
N ILE A 72 14.13 -7.81 15.11
CA ILE A 72 14.58 -6.52 15.61
C ILE A 72 15.20 -5.75 14.45
N LEU A 73 14.76 -4.51 14.27
CA LEU A 73 15.48 -3.49 13.53
C LEU A 73 16.26 -2.64 14.52
N GLY A 74 17.58 -2.67 14.42
CA GLY A 74 18.48 -1.94 15.31
C GLY A 74 19.32 -0.89 14.58
N PHE A 75 19.82 0.08 15.34
CA PHE A 75 20.93 0.94 14.97
C PHE A 75 22.09 0.67 15.92
N VAL A 76 23.24 0.26 15.37
CA VAL A 76 24.39 -0.24 16.14
C VAL A 76 24.96 0.75 17.15
N GLY A 77 24.65 2.05 17.02
CA GLY A 77 24.99 3.06 18.02
C GLY A 77 24.20 2.98 19.32
N GLY A 78 23.28 2.03 19.48
CA GLY A 78 22.55 1.81 20.72
C GLY A 78 21.09 2.23 20.63
N GLU A 79 20.36 1.80 19.60
CA GLU A 79 18.91 2.01 19.53
C GLU A 79 18.25 0.75 18.94
N ILE A 80 17.18 0.27 19.57
CA ILE A 80 16.24 -0.69 19.00
C ILE A 80 15.07 0.11 18.46
N ARG A 81 14.88 0.10 17.14
CA ARG A 81 13.94 0.99 16.45
C ARG A 81 12.56 0.39 16.26
N ASP A 82 12.52 -0.90 16.01
CA ASP A 82 11.28 -1.63 15.72
C ASP A 82 11.50 -3.11 16.06
N GLY A 83 10.40 -3.78 16.38
CA GLY A 83 10.40 -5.20 16.68
C GLY A 83 9.01 -5.79 16.60
N PHE A 84 8.95 -7.01 16.10
CA PHE A 84 7.75 -7.78 15.94
C PHE A 84 8.03 -9.23 16.31
N CYS A 85 7.03 -9.90 16.87
CA CYS A 85 7.14 -11.31 17.22
C CYS A 85 5.88 -12.08 16.86
N ASN A 86 6.05 -13.35 16.56
CA ASN A 86 4.96 -14.30 16.37
C ASN A 86 5.33 -15.62 17.06
N THR A 87 4.36 -16.33 17.63
CA THR A 87 4.65 -17.44 18.55
C THR A 87 3.93 -18.71 18.16
N ASN A 88 4.40 -19.84 18.69
CA ASN A 88 3.79 -21.16 18.48
C ASN A 88 3.74 -21.60 17.01
N LEU A 89 4.74 -21.22 16.23
CA LEU A 89 4.88 -21.62 14.84
C LEU A 89 5.25 -23.10 14.76
N LYS A 90 4.54 -23.86 13.93
CA LYS A 90 4.98 -25.20 13.52
C LYS A 90 6.19 -25.08 12.59
N GLU A 91 6.90 -26.18 12.41
CA GLU A 91 8.07 -26.25 11.53
C GLU A 91 7.82 -25.69 10.11
N SER A 92 6.76 -26.13 9.43
CA SER A 92 6.42 -25.64 8.08
C SER A 92 6.10 -24.13 8.07
N GLU A 93 5.41 -23.65 9.11
CA GLU A 93 5.10 -22.23 9.30
C GLU A 93 6.38 -21.42 9.54
N ALA A 94 7.29 -21.91 10.37
CA ALA A 94 8.57 -21.29 10.68
C ALA A 94 9.47 -21.16 9.45
N LEU A 95 9.60 -22.23 8.65
CA LEU A 95 10.36 -22.22 7.40
C LEU A 95 9.84 -21.17 6.44
N ARG A 96 8.52 -21.18 6.18
CA ARG A 96 7.89 -20.22 5.27
C ARG A 96 8.04 -18.79 5.77
N PHE A 97 7.78 -18.56 7.06
CA PHE A 97 7.81 -17.23 7.65
C PHE A 97 9.20 -16.58 7.54
N MET A 98 10.25 -17.34 7.86
CA MET A 98 11.63 -16.86 7.72
C MET A 98 12.00 -16.64 6.25
N GLN A 99 11.65 -17.58 5.36
CA GLN A 99 11.97 -17.47 3.94
C GLN A 99 11.31 -16.24 3.30
N THR A 100 10.07 -15.90 3.65
CA THR A 100 9.40 -14.68 3.16
C THR A 100 10.17 -13.41 3.54
N HIS A 101 10.66 -13.31 4.78
CA HIS A 101 11.44 -12.14 5.23
C HIS A 101 12.79 -12.07 4.53
N LEU A 102 13.43 -13.22 4.28
CA LEU A 102 14.66 -13.30 3.50
C LEU A 102 14.43 -12.90 2.04
N ASP A 103 13.35 -13.34 1.41
CA ASP A 103 13.02 -12.99 0.02
C ASP A 103 12.76 -11.49 -0.14
N LEU A 104 12.07 -10.87 0.81
CA LEU A 104 11.90 -9.41 0.86
C LEU A 104 13.24 -8.66 1.01
N SER A 105 14.26 -9.32 1.55
CA SER A 105 15.60 -8.75 1.71
C SER A 105 16.53 -8.97 0.50
N LYS A 106 16.23 -9.91 -0.41
CA LYS A 106 17.07 -10.23 -1.59
C LYS A 106 17.30 -9.04 -2.54
N GLY A 107 16.41 -8.03 -2.51
CA GLY A 107 16.56 -6.79 -3.29
C GLY A 107 17.46 -5.72 -2.64
N ARG A 108 17.95 -5.95 -1.42
CA ARG A 108 18.80 -5.00 -0.68
C ARG A 108 20.28 -5.33 -0.90
N THR A 109 21.15 -4.32 -0.90
CA THR A 109 22.62 -4.46 -1.00
C THR A 109 23.27 -5.06 0.26
N VAL A 110 22.48 -5.49 1.24
CA VAL A 110 22.94 -5.94 2.55
C VAL A 110 22.75 -7.45 2.67
N ARG A 111 23.86 -8.18 2.74
CA ARG A 111 23.90 -9.65 2.83
C ARG A 111 23.60 -10.14 4.26
N MET A 112 23.10 -11.36 4.40
CA MET A 112 22.76 -11.92 5.72
C MET A 112 23.47 -13.24 5.99
N VAL A 113 23.66 -13.57 7.28
CA VAL A 113 24.25 -14.83 7.76
C VAL A 113 23.36 -15.49 8.78
N PHE A 114 23.44 -16.81 8.85
CA PHE A 114 22.84 -17.58 9.92
C PHE A 114 23.81 -17.69 11.10
N ALA A 115 23.27 -17.55 12.30
CA ALA A 115 24.01 -17.56 13.55
C ALA A 115 23.17 -18.19 14.67
N PRO A 116 23.80 -18.72 15.74
CA PRO A 116 23.07 -19.21 16.90
C PRO A 116 22.30 -18.08 17.56
N VAL A 117 21.00 -18.27 17.80
CA VAL A 117 20.13 -17.21 18.30
C VAL A 117 20.56 -16.70 19.68
N GLU A 118 21.06 -17.59 20.54
CA GLU A 118 21.56 -17.28 21.86
C GLU A 118 22.82 -16.40 21.81
N GLU A 119 23.72 -16.65 20.85
CA GLU A 119 24.93 -15.83 20.64
C GLU A 119 24.55 -14.43 20.16
N VAL A 120 23.70 -14.32 19.14
CA VAL A 120 23.20 -13.02 18.63
C VAL A 120 22.51 -12.24 19.73
N SER A 121 21.68 -12.92 20.52
CA SER A 121 20.93 -12.31 21.61
C SER A 121 21.85 -11.76 22.71
N ALA A 122 22.83 -12.56 23.15
CA ALA A 122 23.71 -12.22 24.26
C ALA A 122 24.82 -11.25 23.86
N MET A 123 25.44 -11.43 22.70
CA MET A 123 26.62 -10.67 22.28
C MET A 123 26.28 -9.37 21.56
N PHE A 124 25.06 -9.23 21.03
CA PHE A 124 24.67 -8.04 20.29
C PHE A 124 23.37 -7.39 20.79
N VAL A 125 22.25 -8.10 20.81
CA VAL A 125 20.93 -7.50 21.10
C VAL A 125 20.82 -6.97 22.53
N LEU A 126 21.27 -7.74 23.54
CA LEU A 126 21.30 -7.29 24.93
C LEU A 126 22.22 -6.08 25.16
N PRO A 127 23.50 -6.10 24.72
CA PRO A 127 24.37 -4.93 24.79
C PRO A 127 23.78 -3.70 24.10
N LEU A 128 23.12 -3.89 22.95
CA LEU A 128 22.44 -2.82 22.23
C LEU A 128 21.35 -2.16 23.10
N ARG A 129 20.55 -2.94 23.81
CA ARG A 129 19.53 -2.43 24.74
C ARG A 129 20.13 -1.73 25.95
N VAL A 130 21.19 -2.27 26.54
CA VAL A 130 21.90 -1.61 27.65
C VAL A 130 22.37 -0.22 27.22
N LYS A 131 22.95 -0.12 26.02
CA LYS A 131 23.40 1.14 25.43
C LYS A 131 22.25 2.10 25.13
N SER A 132 21.13 1.59 24.60
CA SER A 132 19.90 2.36 24.39
C SER A 132 19.43 3.04 25.66
N LEU A 133 19.40 2.31 26.78
CA LEU A 133 19.03 2.87 28.09
C LEU A 133 20.03 3.91 28.58
N GLN A 134 21.33 3.68 28.40
CA GLN A 134 22.37 4.67 28.74
C GLN A 134 22.21 5.97 27.94
N ASN A 135 21.77 5.86 26.70
CA ASN A 135 21.49 7.00 25.81
C ASN A 135 20.11 7.65 26.08
N GLY A 136 19.36 7.18 27.08
CA GLY A 136 18.04 7.70 27.43
C GLY A 136 16.93 7.32 26.44
N VAL A 137 17.16 6.30 25.62
CA VAL A 137 16.21 5.80 24.61
C VAL A 137 15.55 4.53 25.12
N ASP A 138 14.24 4.62 25.38
CA ASP A 138 13.42 3.49 25.79
C ASP A 138 12.57 2.94 24.63
N PHE A 139 11.95 1.77 24.83
CA PHE A 139 10.99 1.24 23.87
C PHE A 139 9.81 2.19 23.74
N THR A 140 9.48 2.54 22.50
CA THR A 140 8.36 3.42 22.20
C THR A 140 7.04 2.67 22.08
N ASP A 141 7.08 1.35 21.94
CA ASP A 141 5.90 0.52 21.70
C ASP A 141 6.01 -0.88 22.35
N PRO A 142 4.87 -1.46 22.78
CA PRO A 142 4.86 -2.77 23.45
C PRO A 142 5.27 -3.94 22.55
N SER A 143 5.12 -3.83 21.22
CA SER A 143 5.45 -4.90 20.28
C SER A 143 6.96 -5.09 20.22
N THR A 144 7.70 -3.99 20.12
CA THR A 144 9.17 -3.98 20.16
C THR A 144 9.69 -4.50 21.50
N GLU A 145 9.09 -4.09 22.61
CA GLU A 145 9.44 -4.60 23.94
C GLU A 145 9.23 -6.12 24.03
N THR A 146 8.09 -6.62 23.54
CA THR A 146 7.78 -8.05 23.54
C THR A 146 8.74 -8.85 22.66
N ALA A 147 9.06 -8.34 21.47
CA ALA A 147 10.05 -8.94 20.58
C ALA A 147 11.43 -9.02 21.26
N PHE A 148 11.86 -7.95 21.92
CA PHE A 148 13.11 -7.93 22.69
C PHE A 148 13.13 -8.97 23.83
N GLU A 149 12.02 -9.17 24.54
CA GLU A 149 11.96 -10.16 25.62
C GLU A 149 12.27 -11.59 25.14
N TYR A 150 11.93 -11.94 23.90
CA TYR A 150 12.33 -13.23 23.31
C TYR A 150 13.85 -13.35 23.16
N PHE A 151 14.52 -12.32 22.62
CA PHE A 151 15.98 -12.30 22.55
C PHE A 151 16.60 -12.35 23.94
N LYS A 152 16.07 -11.59 24.90
CA LYS A 152 16.55 -11.61 26.29
C LYS A 152 16.40 -12.99 26.95
N GLN A 153 15.37 -13.76 26.60
CA GLN A 153 15.22 -15.14 27.06
C GLN A 153 16.25 -16.06 26.38
N ALA A 154 16.40 -15.98 25.06
CA ALA A 154 17.36 -16.76 24.31
C ALA A 154 18.81 -16.52 24.77
N ALA A 155 19.16 -15.27 25.10
CA ALA A 155 20.48 -14.92 25.60
C ALA A 155 20.90 -15.64 26.89
N LYS A 156 19.94 -16.03 27.74
CA LYS A 156 20.24 -16.78 28.98
C LYS A 156 20.82 -18.17 28.70
N LEU A 157 20.61 -18.67 27.48
CA LEU A 157 21.13 -19.96 27.01
C LEU A 157 22.56 -19.82 26.46
N CYS A 158 23.05 -18.60 26.25
CA CYS A 158 24.39 -18.37 25.76
C CYS A 158 25.44 -18.65 26.86
N PRO A 159 26.49 -19.43 26.58
CA PRO A 159 27.54 -19.71 27.57
C PRO A 159 28.43 -18.49 27.84
N TYR A 160 28.39 -17.46 26.98
CA TYR A 160 29.17 -16.23 27.12
C TYR A 160 28.28 -15.09 27.63
N GLN A 161 28.83 -14.28 28.54
CA GLN A 161 28.13 -13.12 29.09
C GLN A 161 28.81 -11.79 28.75
N LYS A 162 30.04 -11.84 28.24
CA LYS A 162 30.83 -10.67 27.81
C LYS A 162 31.37 -10.87 26.40
N LEU A 163 31.46 -9.78 25.66
CA LEU A 163 31.99 -9.76 24.29
C LEU A 163 33.45 -10.19 24.24
N GLU A 164 34.25 -9.76 25.20
CA GLU A 164 35.68 -10.10 25.28
C GLU A 164 35.87 -11.61 25.49
N ASP A 165 35.10 -12.21 26.39
CA ASP A 165 35.15 -13.65 26.67
C ASP A 165 34.74 -14.47 25.42
N PHE A 166 33.76 -13.99 24.67
CA PHE A 166 33.33 -14.58 23.40
C PHE A 166 34.42 -14.51 22.34
N PHE A 167 35.01 -13.32 22.13
CA PHE A 167 36.07 -13.14 21.14
C PHE A 167 37.33 -13.95 21.51
N ASP A 168 37.74 -13.94 22.77
CA ASP A 168 38.87 -14.74 23.26
C ASP A 168 38.64 -16.24 23.01
N PHE A 169 37.41 -16.72 23.18
CA PHE A 169 37.07 -18.12 22.93
C PHE A 169 37.08 -18.45 21.43
N LYS A 170 36.42 -17.63 20.61
CA LYS A 170 36.23 -17.90 19.16
C LYS A 170 37.49 -17.65 18.33
N LEU A 171 38.33 -16.69 18.74
CA LEU A 171 39.52 -16.25 18.01
C LEU A 171 40.83 -16.72 18.66
N GLY A 172 40.79 -17.14 19.93
CA GLY A 172 41.95 -17.53 20.74
C GLY A 172 42.55 -16.36 21.55
N LYS A 173 43.20 -16.67 22.69
CA LYS A 173 43.82 -15.67 23.59
C LYS A 173 45.19 -15.20 23.09
N ALA A 174 45.38 -13.87 22.98
CA ALA A 174 46.64 -13.13 22.73
C ALA A 174 47.14 -13.05 21.25
N PRO A 175 47.86 -11.97 20.87
CA PRO A 175 47.48 -11.16 19.71
C PRO A 175 47.99 -11.77 18.41
N ARG A 176 47.06 -12.17 17.53
CA ARG A 176 47.37 -12.17 16.10
C ARG A 176 47.40 -10.71 15.71
N LYS A 177 48.58 -10.17 15.42
CA LYS A 177 48.69 -8.84 14.79
C LYS A 177 47.75 -8.86 13.59
N ALA A 178 46.73 -8.01 13.60
CA ALA A 178 45.69 -8.13 12.59
C ALA A 178 46.31 -7.86 11.22
N ASP A 179 46.07 -8.79 10.29
CA ASP A 179 46.58 -8.65 8.94
C ASP A 179 45.60 -7.79 8.14
N ARG A 180 45.84 -6.47 8.16
CA ARG A 180 45.01 -5.51 7.40
C ARG A 180 45.02 -5.80 5.90
N SER A 181 46.00 -6.54 5.37
CA SER A 181 46.01 -6.93 3.95
C SER A 181 44.84 -7.84 3.56
N LYS A 182 44.15 -8.45 4.54
CA LYS A 182 42.92 -9.23 4.33
C LYS A 182 41.74 -8.39 3.83
N PHE A 183 41.83 -7.06 3.94
CA PHE A 183 40.88 -6.11 3.38
C PHE A 183 41.33 -5.54 2.03
N SER A 184 42.44 -6.02 1.45
CA SER A 184 42.84 -5.59 0.11
C SER A 184 41.87 -6.11 -0.95
N GLY A 185 41.39 -5.21 -1.81
CA GLY A 185 40.50 -5.54 -2.93
C GLY A 185 39.02 -5.23 -2.67
N HIS A 186 38.18 -5.52 -3.66
CA HIS A 186 36.74 -5.24 -3.59
C HIS A 186 36.03 -6.19 -2.62
N ARG A 187 35.18 -5.66 -1.74
CA ARG A 187 34.44 -6.41 -0.71
C ARG A 187 32.95 -6.18 -0.84
N ALA A 188 32.28 -7.15 -1.44
CA ALA A 188 30.89 -7.00 -1.84
C ALA A 188 29.92 -6.87 -0.65
N GLU A 189 30.26 -7.44 0.50
CA GLU A 189 29.52 -7.32 1.75
C GLU A 189 29.62 -5.95 2.41
N LEU A 190 30.66 -5.17 2.09
CA LEU A 190 30.84 -3.81 2.59
C LEU A 190 30.34 -2.75 1.60
N GLU A 191 29.76 -3.12 0.45
CA GLU A 191 29.32 -2.17 -0.59
C GLU A 191 28.37 -1.07 -0.08
N SER A 192 27.64 -1.35 1.01
CA SER A 192 26.73 -0.39 1.62
C SER A 192 27.43 0.56 2.61
N TRP A 193 28.71 0.37 2.93
CA TRP A 193 29.50 1.18 3.86
C TRP A 193 29.99 2.46 3.18
N TRP A 194 29.11 3.42 2.94
CA TRP A 194 29.51 4.74 2.48
C TRP A 194 28.63 5.83 3.10
N LEU A 195 29.20 7.03 3.21
CA LEU A 195 28.52 8.22 3.74
C LEU A 195 27.70 8.89 2.64
N GLU A 196 26.45 9.19 2.96
CA GLU A 196 25.61 9.92 2.02
C GLU A 196 26.00 11.40 1.92
N ARG A 197 25.71 12.01 0.78
CA ARG A 197 25.94 13.44 0.58
C ARG A 197 25.22 14.31 1.62
N SER A 198 23.99 13.96 1.98
CA SER A 198 23.21 14.65 3.01
C SER A 198 23.89 14.58 4.38
N GLU A 199 24.52 13.44 4.69
CA GLU A 199 25.27 13.26 5.93
C GLU A 199 26.55 14.10 5.93
N LEU A 200 27.30 14.09 4.82
CA LEU A 200 28.45 14.98 4.68
C LEU A 200 28.04 16.45 4.86
N SER A 201 26.92 16.87 4.27
CA SER A 201 26.41 18.23 4.46
C SER A 201 25.97 18.51 5.90
N TYR A 202 25.36 17.53 6.59
CA TYR A 202 24.94 17.68 7.99
C TYR A 202 26.13 17.94 8.93
N TYR A 203 27.26 17.25 8.71
CA TYR A 203 28.50 17.47 9.47
C TYR A 203 29.40 18.54 8.84
N ASP A 204 28.85 19.38 7.95
CA ASP A 204 29.57 20.40 7.19
C ASP A 204 30.81 19.88 6.46
N CYS A 205 30.94 18.58 6.15
CA CYS A 205 32.11 17.98 5.52
C CYS A 205 32.36 18.51 4.10
N PRO A 206 33.64 18.65 3.69
CA PRO A 206 33.94 19.06 2.33
C PRO A 206 33.53 17.97 1.35
N PRO A 207 33.21 18.33 0.09
CA PRO A 207 32.93 17.35 -0.94
C PRO A 207 34.14 16.42 -1.22
N PRO A 208 33.91 15.13 -1.56
CA PRO A 208 34.99 14.21 -1.89
C PRO A 208 35.73 14.62 -3.18
N PRO A 209 37.07 14.59 -3.20
CA PRO A 209 37.86 14.82 -4.41
C PRO A 209 37.69 13.67 -5.42
N GLN A 210 38.15 13.89 -6.66
CA GLN A 210 38.20 12.80 -7.64
C GLN A 210 39.21 11.73 -7.19
N PRO A 211 38.84 10.43 -7.22
CA PRO A 211 39.72 9.37 -6.85
C PRO A 211 40.87 9.25 -7.85
N PRO A 212 41.99 8.68 -7.41
CA PRO A 212 43.16 8.50 -8.24
C PRO A 212 42.94 7.32 -9.20
N ILE A 213 42.39 7.61 -10.39
CA ILE A 213 42.13 6.62 -11.45
C ILE A 213 43.24 6.70 -12.51
N LEU A 214 43.83 5.55 -12.84
CA LEU A 214 44.71 5.37 -14.00
C LEU A 214 43.88 5.25 -15.29
N ASN A 215 44.12 6.14 -16.25
CA ASN A 215 43.42 6.10 -17.54
C ASN A 215 44.20 5.23 -18.52
N LEU A 216 43.87 3.93 -18.52
CA LEU A 216 44.48 2.92 -19.39
C LEU A 216 44.29 3.24 -20.88
N THR A 217 43.17 3.85 -21.27
CA THR A 217 42.90 4.25 -22.66
C THR A 217 43.91 5.32 -23.13
N LYS A 218 44.09 6.39 -22.37
CA LYS A 218 45.09 7.44 -22.65
C LYS A 218 46.51 6.90 -22.61
N LEU A 219 46.79 5.92 -21.76
CA LEU A 219 48.09 5.29 -21.67
C LEU A 219 48.38 4.44 -22.92
N ASN A 220 47.38 3.71 -23.41
CA ASN A 220 47.43 2.94 -24.64
C ASN A 220 47.56 3.83 -25.89
N GLU A 221 46.93 5.00 -25.91
CA GLU A 221 47.14 6.03 -26.96
C GLU A 221 48.58 6.52 -26.97
N LYS A 222 49.12 6.94 -25.82
CA LYS A 222 50.52 7.37 -25.71
C LYS A 222 51.52 6.25 -26.01
N ARG A 223 51.15 4.98 -25.79
CA ARG A 223 51.94 3.81 -26.23
C ARG A 223 52.04 3.74 -27.74
N LYS A 224 50.95 3.98 -28.47
CA LYS A 224 50.94 4.04 -29.94
C LYS A 224 51.80 5.19 -30.49
N GLU A 225 51.97 6.26 -29.72
CA GLU A 225 52.81 7.42 -30.05
C GLU A 225 54.28 7.28 -29.61
N GLY A 226 54.71 6.13 -29.07
CA GLY A 226 56.07 5.95 -28.54
C GLY A 226 56.38 6.74 -27.26
N ARG A 227 55.35 7.35 -26.63
CA ARG A 227 55.45 8.19 -25.42
C ARG A 227 54.88 7.51 -24.17
N PHE A 228 54.97 6.19 -24.11
CA PHE A 228 54.41 5.41 -22.99
C PHE A 228 55.00 5.83 -21.64
N VAL A 229 56.33 5.90 -21.52
CA VAL A 229 57.01 6.19 -20.25
C VAL A 229 56.69 7.61 -19.76
N SER A 230 56.72 8.61 -20.64
CA SER A 230 56.36 9.99 -20.27
C SER A 230 54.88 10.12 -19.92
N GLY A 231 54.00 9.44 -20.66
CA GLY A 231 52.58 9.34 -20.35
C GLY A 231 52.29 8.67 -19.00
N PHE A 232 53.02 7.60 -18.70
CA PHE A 232 52.93 6.89 -17.43
C PHE A 232 53.41 7.77 -16.27
N MET A 233 54.56 8.43 -16.40
CA MET A 233 55.10 9.31 -15.37
C MET A 233 54.20 10.52 -15.09
N GLU A 234 53.58 11.10 -16.12
CA GLU A 234 52.60 12.17 -15.98
C GLU A 234 51.36 11.68 -15.22
N GLN A 235 50.78 10.54 -15.61
CA GLN A 235 49.63 9.97 -14.91
C GLN A 235 50.00 9.54 -13.48
N ALA A 236 51.20 9.01 -13.22
CA ALA A 236 51.67 8.65 -11.88
C ALA A 236 51.86 9.88 -10.97
N SER A 237 52.29 11.01 -11.54
CA SER A 237 52.37 12.29 -10.81
C SER A 237 50.97 12.82 -10.46
N GLN A 238 50.05 12.80 -11.43
CA GLN A 238 48.65 13.19 -11.19
C GLN A 238 47.96 12.27 -10.18
N TRP A 239 48.23 10.96 -10.25
CA TRP A 239 47.75 9.96 -9.33
C TRP A 239 48.22 10.26 -7.90
N ARG A 240 49.52 10.54 -7.70
CA ARG A 240 50.07 10.92 -6.39
C ARG A 240 49.39 12.16 -5.81
N LYS A 241 49.23 13.22 -6.61
CA LYS A 241 48.55 14.44 -6.18
C LYS A 241 47.08 14.18 -5.80
N LYS A 242 46.38 13.32 -6.57
CA LYS A 242 45.00 12.92 -6.25
C LYS A 242 44.91 12.06 -5.00
N GLN A 243 45.89 11.18 -4.76
CA GLN A 243 46.00 10.42 -3.51
C GLN A 243 46.19 11.36 -2.33
N GLU A 244 47.15 12.30 -2.39
CA GLU A 244 47.38 13.29 -1.33
C GLU A 244 46.12 14.11 -1.00
N ASN A 245 45.38 14.54 -2.02
CA ASN A 245 44.10 15.24 -1.83
C ASN A 245 43.05 14.36 -1.16
N SER A 246 42.99 13.07 -1.53
CA SER A 246 42.05 12.11 -0.94
C SER A 246 42.37 11.86 0.53
N GLU A 247 43.65 11.67 0.87
CA GLU A 247 44.10 11.52 2.26
C GLU A 247 43.86 12.78 3.10
N ALA A 248 44.08 13.97 2.52
CA ALA A 248 43.76 15.24 3.19
C ALA A 248 42.26 15.37 3.45
N TRP A 249 41.42 14.98 2.47
CA TRP A 249 39.97 14.98 2.61
C TRP A 249 39.50 14.01 3.71
N LYS A 250 40.01 12.77 3.72
CA LYS A 250 39.70 11.77 4.75
C LYS A 250 39.93 12.33 6.15
N LYS A 251 41.09 12.95 6.40
CA LYS A 251 41.43 13.56 7.69
C LYS A 251 40.44 14.65 8.12
N VAL A 252 40.07 15.56 7.22
CA VAL A 252 39.12 16.65 7.53
C VAL A 252 37.73 16.09 7.80
N THR A 253 37.27 15.13 7.00
CA THR A 253 35.97 14.48 7.16
C THR A 253 35.88 13.76 8.51
N VAL A 254 36.89 12.97 8.87
CA VAL A 254 36.92 12.24 10.15
C VAL A 254 36.90 13.17 11.36
N GLN A 255 37.61 14.31 11.28
CA GLN A 255 37.55 15.34 12.34
C GLN A 255 36.13 15.89 12.50
N ARG A 256 35.43 16.17 11.40
CA ARG A 256 34.04 16.67 11.41
C ARG A 256 33.01 15.64 11.87
N LEU A 257 33.27 14.36 11.60
CA LEU A 257 32.45 13.24 12.06
C LEU A 257 32.71 12.87 13.54
N THR A 258 33.74 13.44 14.18
CA THR A 258 34.04 13.07 15.56
C THR A 258 33.00 13.66 16.51
N ASP A 259 32.06 12.83 16.93
CA ASP A 259 31.14 13.10 18.03
C ASP A 259 30.82 11.79 18.79
N SER A 260 30.14 11.91 19.94
CA SER A 260 29.81 10.76 20.79
C SER A 260 28.93 9.72 20.07
N GLN A 261 28.01 10.15 19.20
CA GLN A 261 27.09 9.27 18.49
C GLN A 261 27.80 8.48 17.38
N ASN A 262 28.74 9.11 16.69
CA ASN A 262 29.55 8.48 15.67
C ASN A 262 30.61 7.55 16.27
N TYR A 263 31.19 7.86 17.44
CA TYR A 263 31.95 6.88 18.20
C TYR A 263 31.11 5.63 18.47
N ASP A 264 29.89 5.83 18.96
CA ASP A 264 28.99 4.71 19.26
C ASP A 264 28.60 3.89 18.04
N ARG A 265 28.35 4.56 16.91
CA ARG A 265 28.07 3.94 15.62
C ARG A 265 29.27 3.14 15.12
N PHE A 266 30.45 3.73 15.02
CA PHE A 266 31.61 3.07 14.43
C PHE A 266 32.14 1.94 15.31
N CYS A 267 32.09 2.07 16.64
CA CYS A 267 32.28 0.94 17.56
C CYS A 267 31.26 -0.17 17.28
N GLY A 268 29.98 0.17 17.18
CA GLY A 268 28.92 -0.79 16.92
C GLY A 268 29.06 -1.50 15.56
N MET A 269 29.49 -0.77 14.52
CA MET A 269 29.83 -1.32 13.20
C MET A 269 30.97 -2.34 13.31
N ALA A 270 32.05 -1.98 13.99
CA ALA A 270 33.20 -2.87 14.20
C ALA A 270 32.80 -4.15 14.96
N ILE A 271 32.04 -4.01 16.06
CA ILE A 271 31.57 -5.15 16.88
C ILE A 271 30.69 -6.07 16.05
N LEU A 272 29.64 -5.54 15.40
CA LEU A 272 28.74 -6.41 14.63
C LEU A 272 29.48 -7.07 13.48
N GLN A 273 30.35 -6.34 12.77
CA GLN A 273 31.10 -6.90 11.66
C GLN A 273 32.07 -8.01 12.12
N ALA A 274 32.67 -7.88 13.31
CA ALA A 274 33.48 -8.94 13.92
C ALA A 274 32.64 -10.20 14.20
N LEU A 275 31.47 -10.04 14.83
CA LEU A 275 30.54 -11.15 15.10
C LEU A 275 30.09 -11.82 13.79
N TRP A 276 29.76 -11.01 12.78
CA TRP A 276 29.34 -11.45 11.46
C TRP A 276 30.42 -12.29 10.76
N TYR A 277 31.68 -11.86 10.82
CA TYR A 277 32.82 -12.63 10.30
C TYR A 277 33.03 -13.94 11.06
N ILE A 278 32.78 -13.98 12.38
CA ILE A 278 32.84 -15.23 13.14
C ILE A 278 31.76 -16.21 12.66
N TRP A 279 30.53 -15.74 12.47
CA TRP A 279 29.40 -16.59 12.07
C TRP A 279 29.50 -17.13 10.65
N ILE A 280 30.13 -16.38 9.72
CA ILE A 280 30.40 -16.87 8.37
C ILE A 280 31.64 -17.77 8.28
N GLY A 281 32.45 -17.87 9.34
CA GLY A 281 33.66 -18.69 9.38
C GLY A 281 34.95 -18.00 8.92
N ASP A 282 35.04 -16.67 9.08
CA ASP A 282 36.20 -15.84 8.72
C ASP A 282 36.88 -15.22 9.96
N PRO A 283 37.54 -16.04 10.80
CA PRO A 283 38.16 -15.54 12.03
C PRO A 283 39.31 -14.55 11.77
N GLU A 284 39.96 -14.59 10.61
CA GLU A 284 41.08 -13.69 10.30
C GLU A 284 40.60 -12.25 10.14
N ARG A 285 39.49 -12.04 9.43
CA ARG A 285 38.89 -10.71 9.27
C ARG A 285 38.13 -10.25 10.51
N ALA A 286 37.59 -11.19 11.30
CA ALA A 286 37.03 -10.88 12.62
C ALA A 286 38.06 -10.23 13.55
N VAL A 287 39.31 -10.74 13.59
CA VAL A 287 40.39 -10.16 14.41
C VAL A 287 40.67 -8.70 14.04
N VAL A 288 40.66 -8.37 12.75
CA VAL A 288 40.85 -6.99 12.27
C VAL A 288 39.75 -6.06 12.77
N MET A 289 38.50 -6.53 12.80
CA MET A 289 37.37 -5.74 13.30
C MET A 289 37.38 -5.60 14.83
N VAL A 290 37.84 -6.62 15.56
CA VAL A 290 38.05 -6.51 17.02
C VAL A 290 39.14 -5.49 17.35
N GLU A 291 40.26 -5.48 16.60
CA GLU A 291 41.31 -4.47 16.77
C GLU A 291 40.76 -3.06 16.51
N ALA A 292 39.97 -2.90 15.43
CA ALA A 292 39.35 -1.62 15.07
C ALA A 292 38.39 -1.09 16.15
N TRP A 293 37.58 -1.98 16.75
CA TRP A 293 36.72 -1.62 17.88
C TRP A 293 37.55 -1.15 19.08
N GLN A 294 38.59 -1.91 19.46
CA GLN A 294 39.45 -1.54 20.58
C GLN A 294 40.20 -0.23 20.35
N ASP A 295 40.58 0.08 19.11
CA ASP A 295 41.15 1.38 18.74
C ASP A 295 40.16 2.53 19.01
N PHE A 296 38.90 2.40 18.57
CA PHE A 296 37.89 3.41 18.84
C PHE A 296 37.64 3.64 20.33
N GLU A 297 37.61 2.57 21.12
CA GLU A 297 37.48 2.67 22.59
C GLU A 297 38.66 3.42 23.21
N ARG A 298 39.89 3.09 22.80
CA ARG A 298 41.10 3.79 23.26
C ARG A 298 41.11 5.26 22.86
N ASP A 299 40.61 5.60 21.66
CA ASP A 299 40.51 6.98 21.19
C ASP A 299 39.45 7.76 21.97
N ARG A 300 38.31 7.14 22.24
CA ARG A 300 37.23 7.70 23.05
C ARG A 300 37.67 7.99 24.48
N GLU A 301 38.27 7.01 25.16
CA GLU A 301 38.77 7.16 26.54
C GLU A 301 39.83 8.25 26.66
N ALA A 302 40.66 8.42 25.64
CA ALA A 302 41.68 9.44 25.60
C ALA A 302 41.20 10.81 25.08
N GLY A 303 39.92 10.95 24.71
CA GLY A 303 39.36 12.17 24.13
C GLY A 303 40.00 12.59 22.80
N ARG A 304 40.52 11.62 22.02
CA ARG A 304 41.11 11.87 20.70
C ARG A 304 40.02 12.04 19.64
N PHE A 305 40.40 12.56 18.48
CA PHE A 305 39.56 12.48 17.29
C PHE A 305 39.54 11.04 16.77
N LEU A 306 38.49 10.70 16.01
CA LEU A 306 38.45 9.47 15.25
C LEU A 306 39.71 9.36 14.36
N ASP A 307 40.29 8.16 14.21
CA ASP A 307 41.45 7.93 13.36
C ASP A 307 41.03 7.49 11.95
N ALA A 308 41.43 8.26 10.93
CA ALA A 308 41.18 7.92 9.53
C ALA A 308 41.88 6.62 9.09
N ASN A 309 42.89 6.14 9.84
CA ASN A 309 43.58 4.87 9.59
C ASN A 309 42.94 3.68 10.32
N ASN A 310 41.84 3.89 11.03
CA ASN A 310 41.02 2.79 11.51
C ASN A 310 40.33 2.15 10.31
N ILE A 311 40.45 0.83 10.15
CA ILE A 311 39.97 0.11 8.96
C ILE A 311 38.49 0.34 8.67
N VAL A 312 37.65 0.52 9.69
CA VAL A 312 36.22 0.80 9.50
C VAL A 312 36.01 2.14 8.83
N LEU A 313 36.76 3.17 9.25
CA LEU A 313 36.68 4.50 8.66
C LEU A 313 37.39 4.56 7.30
N GLU A 314 38.51 3.88 7.15
CA GLU A 314 39.26 3.78 5.90
C GLU A 314 38.36 3.22 4.79
N GLU A 315 37.76 2.04 5.01
CA GLU A 315 36.84 1.40 4.07
C GLU A 315 35.61 2.27 3.78
N LEU A 316 34.99 2.83 4.83
CA LEU A 316 33.82 3.70 4.68
C LEU A 316 34.13 4.92 3.80
N LEU A 317 35.27 5.56 4.02
CA LEU A 317 35.67 6.76 3.28
C LEU A 317 36.13 6.44 1.87
N ASP A 318 36.80 5.32 1.63
CA ASP A 318 37.19 4.87 0.28
C ASP A 318 35.98 4.51 -0.57
N LEU A 319 35.01 3.80 0.00
CA LEU A 319 33.72 3.55 -0.66
C LEU A 319 32.92 4.84 -0.87
N THR A 320 33.00 5.80 0.05
CA THR A 320 32.41 7.14 -0.13
C THR A 320 33.05 7.89 -1.29
N LEU A 321 34.39 7.90 -1.38
CA LEU A 321 35.14 8.48 -2.48
C LEU A 321 34.73 7.83 -3.81
N GLY A 322 34.71 6.49 -3.88
CA GLY A 322 34.34 5.75 -5.08
C GLY A 322 32.89 6.02 -5.53
N ASN A 323 31.93 5.97 -4.61
CA ASN A 323 30.51 6.13 -4.93
C ASN A 323 30.13 7.56 -5.33
N LEU A 324 30.62 8.58 -4.61
CA LEU A 324 30.25 9.96 -4.86
C LEU A 324 31.04 10.59 -6.01
N SER A 325 32.23 10.08 -6.32
CA SER A 325 33.00 10.57 -7.47
C SER A 325 32.58 9.95 -8.80
N SER A 326 32.18 8.66 -8.82
CA SER A 326 31.68 7.98 -10.02
C SER A 326 30.29 8.43 -10.44
N LYS A 327 29.44 8.80 -9.47
CA LYS A 327 28.10 9.35 -9.69
C LYS A 327 28.08 10.87 -9.92
N GLY A 328 29.25 11.51 -9.90
CA GLY A 328 29.44 12.94 -10.15
C GLY A 328 29.11 13.82 -8.95
N MET A 329 29.96 14.82 -8.73
CA MET A 329 29.65 15.95 -7.86
C MET A 329 28.78 16.97 -8.59
N CYS A 330 27.51 16.67 -8.80
CA CYS A 330 26.63 17.63 -9.46
C CYS A 330 25.97 18.55 -8.42
N ILE A 331 26.60 19.69 -8.18
CA ILE A 331 25.86 20.96 -8.09
C ILE A 331 25.91 21.55 -9.51
N GLY A 332 24.75 21.74 -10.14
CA GLY A 332 24.63 22.65 -11.28
C GLY A 332 24.77 22.09 -12.70
N GLN A 333 24.74 20.77 -12.93
CA GLN A 333 24.49 20.24 -14.29
C GLN A 333 23.35 19.22 -14.24
N THR A 334 22.19 19.68 -14.76
CA THR A 334 20.88 19.00 -14.86
C THR A 334 20.46 18.25 -13.61
N LYS A 335 19.50 18.80 -12.84
CA LYS A 335 18.75 18.09 -11.79
C LYS A 335 18.31 16.72 -12.32
N VAL A 336 19.07 15.67 -12.00
CA VAL A 336 18.56 14.30 -12.10
C VAL A 336 17.58 14.22 -10.96
N ASP A 337 16.30 14.21 -11.32
CA ASP A 337 15.20 14.12 -10.39
C ASP A 337 15.38 12.82 -9.59
N SER A 338 15.62 12.93 -8.28
CA SER A 338 15.93 11.76 -7.45
C SER A 338 14.75 10.81 -7.29
N ARG A 339 13.56 11.24 -7.76
CA ARG A 339 12.35 10.45 -7.91
C ARG A 339 12.37 9.52 -9.12
N LEU A 340 13.40 9.61 -9.98
CA LEU A 340 13.52 8.74 -11.15
C LEU A 340 13.79 7.29 -10.74
N THR A 341 12.98 6.37 -11.26
CA THR A 341 13.03 4.95 -10.95
C THR A 341 12.71 4.10 -12.17
N LEU A 342 13.28 2.90 -12.26
CA LEU A 342 12.88 1.89 -13.25
C LEU A 342 11.63 1.10 -12.81
N LYS A 343 11.18 1.33 -11.57
CA LYS A 343 10.03 0.65 -10.97
C LYS A 343 8.73 1.27 -11.47
N LYS A 344 7.70 0.45 -11.69
CA LYS A 344 6.36 0.90 -12.10
C LYS A 344 5.51 1.43 -10.93
N MET A 345 5.89 1.10 -9.69
CA MET A 345 5.21 1.53 -8.44
C MET A 345 6.23 1.92 -7.36
N CYS A 346 5.80 2.75 -6.40
CA CYS A 346 6.55 3.05 -5.18
C CYS A 346 6.54 1.84 -4.23
N GLU A 347 7.64 1.54 -3.53
CA GLU A 347 7.67 0.41 -2.58
C GLU A 347 7.07 0.75 -1.21
N THR A 348 6.99 2.03 -0.86
CA THR A 348 6.47 2.48 0.43
C THR A 348 4.95 2.66 0.40
N CYS A 349 4.40 3.39 -0.58
CA CYS A 349 2.94 3.58 -0.71
C CYS A 349 2.28 2.82 -1.85
N LEU A 350 3.03 2.06 -2.64
CA LEU A 350 2.49 1.34 -3.81
C LEU A 350 1.87 2.24 -4.88
N SER A 351 2.00 3.56 -4.78
CA SER A 351 1.49 4.48 -5.80
C SER A 351 2.15 4.25 -7.15
N PRO A 352 1.38 4.24 -8.26
CA PRO A 352 1.92 4.13 -9.60
C PRO A 352 2.80 5.32 -9.95
N VAL A 353 3.87 5.05 -10.70
CA VAL A 353 4.89 6.03 -11.04
C VAL A 353 4.50 6.75 -12.34
N PHE A 354 4.71 8.07 -12.43
CA PHE A 354 4.30 8.86 -13.60
C PHE A 354 5.31 8.68 -14.76
N LEU A 355 4.79 8.49 -15.98
CA LEU A 355 5.60 8.52 -17.20
C LEU A 355 5.90 9.98 -17.55
N GLY A 356 7.09 10.46 -17.17
CA GLY A 356 7.55 11.79 -17.52
C GLY A 356 7.76 11.95 -19.04
N PRO A 357 7.59 13.15 -19.62
CA PRO A 357 7.60 13.33 -21.08
C PRO A 357 8.92 13.00 -21.81
N ASP A 358 10.06 12.86 -21.11
CA ASP A 358 11.37 13.05 -21.77
C ASP A 358 12.58 12.31 -21.15
N ARG A 359 12.46 11.07 -20.65
CA ARG A 359 13.66 10.40 -20.06
C ARG A 359 13.76 8.89 -20.33
N ASN A 360 14.62 8.51 -21.28
CA ASN A 360 15.44 7.27 -21.38
C ASN A 360 14.97 6.01 -20.59
N GLY A 361 13.68 5.67 -20.57
CA GLY A 361 13.14 4.48 -19.88
C GLY A 361 12.98 4.59 -18.35
N PHE A 362 13.03 5.78 -17.74
CA PHE A 362 12.83 5.97 -16.29
C PHE A 362 11.48 6.65 -15.97
N HIS A 363 10.81 6.18 -14.91
CA HIS A 363 9.55 6.70 -14.38
C HIS A 363 9.79 7.70 -13.23
N VAL A 364 8.89 8.66 -12.98
CA VAL A 364 9.01 9.69 -11.92
C VAL A 364 8.08 9.41 -10.73
N LEU A 365 8.64 9.16 -9.54
CA LEU A 365 7.87 9.04 -8.29
C LEU A 365 7.19 10.38 -7.97
N THR A 366 5.94 10.32 -7.53
CA THR A 366 5.21 11.53 -7.08
C THR A 366 5.45 11.85 -5.61
N CYS A 367 6.00 10.88 -4.87
CA CYS A 367 6.34 10.98 -3.45
C CYS A 367 7.49 11.97 -3.18
N ILE A 368 7.70 12.25 -1.89
CA ILE A 368 8.75 13.16 -1.41
C ILE A 368 10.13 12.50 -1.54
N ASP A 369 11.06 13.27 -2.10
CA ASP A 369 12.45 12.88 -2.31
C ASP A 369 13.41 13.52 -1.29
N LYS A 370 14.71 13.23 -1.41
CA LYS A 370 15.73 13.71 -0.46
C LYS A 370 15.89 15.24 -0.44
N ASP A 371 15.46 15.91 -1.51
CA ASP A 371 15.50 17.36 -1.66
C ASP A 371 14.13 17.99 -1.32
N ALA A 372 13.24 17.24 -0.64
CA ALA A 372 11.87 17.61 -0.33
C ALA A 372 10.99 17.94 -1.56
N ASN A 373 11.42 17.52 -2.75
CA ASN A 373 10.61 17.60 -3.96
C ASN A 373 9.60 16.45 -3.95
N GLY A 374 8.33 16.76 -4.15
CA GLY A 374 7.26 15.80 -4.02
C GLY A 374 5.91 16.48 -3.91
N GLU A 375 4.87 15.66 -3.87
CA GLU A 375 3.48 16.06 -3.90
C GLU A 375 2.68 15.43 -2.76
N PHE A 376 1.56 16.05 -2.37
CA PHE A 376 0.58 15.41 -1.50
C PHE A 376 -0.23 14.41 -2.31
N GLY A 377 0.12 13.12 -2.22
CA GLY A 377 -0.46 12.04 -3.01
C GLY A 377 -0.23 12.18 -4.53
N CYS A 378 -0.97 11.41 -5.33
CA CYS A 378 -0.92 11.51 -6.78
C CYS A 378 -1.77 12.69 -7.30
N LYS A 379 -1.63 13.03 -8.59
CA LYS A 379 -2.42 14.11 -9.20
C LYS A 379 -3.94 13.88 -9.06
N ASN A 380 -4.38 12.63 -9.24
CA ASN A 380 -5.79 12.27 -9.09
C ASN A 380 -6.28 12.50 -7.66
N THR A 381 -5.48 12.12 -6.65
CA THR A 381 -5.79 12.39 -5.24
C THR A 381 -6.05 13.87 -5.00
N ARG A 382 -5.14 14.76 -5.45
CA ARG A 382 -5.33 16.22 -5.28
C ARG A 382 -6.55 16.76 -6.00
N VAL A 383 -6.78 16.32 -7.24
CA VAL A 383 -7.96 16.73 -8.02
C VAL A 383 -9.26 16.27 -7.34
N ASN A 384 -9.28 15.05 -6.78
CA ASN A 384 -10.47 14.53 -6.10
C ASN A 384 -10.72 15.24 -4.77
N ILE A 385 -9.68 15.51 -3.97
CA ILE A 385 -9.80 16.31 -2.75
C ILE A 385 -10.29 17.72 -3.09
N ALA A 386 -9.72 18.36 -4.12
CA ALA A 386 -10.16 19.69 -4.55
C ALA A 386 -11.64 19.72 -4.98
N LYS A 387 -12.10 18.71 -5.72
CA LYS A 387 -13.52 18.55 -6.10
C LYS A 387 -14.42 18.30 -4.90
N LEU A 388 -13.95 17.54 -3.92
CA LEU A 388 -14.67 17.29 -2.68
C LEU A 388 -14.83 18.59 -1.87
N LEU A 389 -13.75 19.34 -1.68
CA LEU A 389 -13.79 20.64 -1.01
C LEU A 389 -14.72 21.62 -1.74
N PHE A 390 -14.70 21.64 -3.08
CA PHE A 390 -15.63 22.45 -3.87
C PHE A 390 -17.09 22.01 -3.70
N ALA A 391 -17.36 20.70 -3.66
CA ALA A 391 -18.69 20.19 -3.40
C ALA A 391 -19.18 20.55 -2.00
N ILE A 392 -18.33 20.46 -0.97
CA ILE A 392 -18.65 20.89 0.39
C ILE A 392 -18.92 22.40 0.43
N HIS A 393 -18.10 23.22 -0.24
CA HIS A 393 -18.32 24.66 -0.36
C HIS A 393 -19.68 25.01 -1.01
N LYS A 394 -20.12 24.20 -1.97
CA LYS A 394 -21.34 24.46 -2.74
C LYS A 394 -22.61 23.90 -2.08
N TYR A 395 -22.55 22.68 -1.57
CA TYR A 395 -23.72 21.93 -1.11
C TYR A 395 -23.77 21.70 0.41
N GLY A 396 -22.74 22.14 1.14
CA GLY A 396 -22.56 21.86 2.56
C GLY A 396 -22.06 20.45 2.84
N MET A 397 -21.65 20.20 4.09
CA MET A 397 -21.21 18.88 4.53
C MET A 397 -22.40 17.91 4.63
N ASN A 398 -22.17 16.65 4.27
CA ASN A 398 -23.09 15.53 4.51
C ASN A 398 -22.29 14.24 4.79
N SER A 399 -22.97 13.16 5.19
CA SER A 399 -22.35 11.87 5.56
C SER A 399 -21.44 11.28 4.48
N ASP A 400 -21.79 11.45 3.21
CA ASP A 400 -21.03 10.90 2.08
C ASP A 400 -19.76 11.70 1.82
N PHE A 401 -19.84 13.03 1.98
CA PHE A 401 -18.69 13.92 1.87
C PHE A 401 -17.75 13.74 3.07
N GLU A 402 -18.28 13.57 4.27
CA GLU A 402 -17.50 13.28 5.48
C GLU A 402 -16.73 11.97 5.33
N THR A 403 -17.40 10.90 4.87
CA THR A 403 -16.76 9.61 4.58
C THR A 403 -15.67 9.76 3.51
N SER A 404 -15.97 10.47 2.42
CA SER A 404 -15.02 10.75 1.34
C SER A 404 -13.80 11.53 1.83
N ALA A 405 -14.02 12.53 2.68
CA ALA A 405 -12.99 13.42 3.19
C ALA A 405 -12.07 12.64 4.13
N THR A 406 -12.65 11.95 5.11
CA THR A 406 -11.91 11.15 6.10
C THR A 406 -10.95 10.18 5.43
N HIS A 407 -11.42 9.37 4.49
CA HIS A 407 -10.57 8.42 3.75
C HIS A 407 -9.49 9.13 2.92
N SER A 408 -9.87 10.17 2.16
CA SER A 408 -8.92 10.87 1.29
C SER A 408 -7.78 11.52 2.07
N PHE A 409 -8.08 12.13 3.21
CA PHE A 409 -7.09 12.81 4.02
C PHE A 409 -6.24 11.84 4.83
N HIS A 410 -6.83 10.79 5.40
CA HIS A 410 -6.07 9.78 6.13
C HIS A 410 -5.02 9.12 5.23
N GLU A 411 -5.41 8.62 4.05
CA GLU A 411 -4.48 7.94 3.13
C GLU A 411 -3.37 8.88 2.64
N ALA A 412 -3.74 10.11 2.26
CA ALA A 412 -2.79 11.08 1.74
C ALA A 412 -1.82 11.58 2.84
N LEU A 413 -2.32 11.81 4.07
CA LEU A 413 -1.50 12.20 5.20
C LEU A 413 -0.56 11.07 5.61
N HIS A 414 -1.06 9.84 5.71
CA HIS A 414 -0.25 8.67 6.05
C HIS A 414 0.91 8.50 5.07
N THR A 415 0.60 8.53 3.77
CA THR A 415 1.61 8.46 2.72
C THR A 415 2.63 9.58 2.84
N PHE A 416 2.19 10.81 3.10
CA PHE A 416 3.06 11.97 3.25
C PHE A 416 4.02 11.82 4.44
N LEU A 417 3.51 11.45 5.61
CA LEU A 417 4.31 11.28 6.83
C LEU A 417 5.30 10.13 6.68
N GLU A 418 4.86 8.98 6.20
CA GLU A 418 5.71 7.78 6.08
C GLU A 418 6.90 8.02 5.14
N HIS A 419 6.67 8.72 4.02
CA HIS A 419 7.76 9.10 3.10
C HIS A 419 8.66 10.17 3.69
N SER A 420 8.08 11.22 4.28
CA SER A 420 8.87 12.31 4.84
C SER A 420 9.77 11.80 5.96
N PHE A 421 9.25 10.97 6.86
CA PHE A 421 10.03 10.40 7.94
C PHE A 421 11.10 9.42 7.44
N SER A 422 10.78 8.58 6.45
CA SER A 422 11.74 7.60 5.92
C SER A 422 12.83 8.24 5.05
N VAL A 423 12.56 9.37 4.41
CA VAL A 423 13.48 10.00 3.45
C VAL A 423 14.24 11.18 4.08
N LEU A 424 13.53 12.10 4.71
CA LEU A 424 14.08 13.35 5.23
C LEU A 424 14.55 13.22 6.69
N TYR A 425 13.85 12.43 7.50
CA TYR A 425 14.09 12.34 8.94
C TYR A 425 14.52 10.95 9.40
N TRP A 426 15.09 10.14 8.51
CA TRP A 426 15.35 8.71 8.75
C TRP A 426 16.12 8.40 10.04
N ARG A 427 17.04 9.29 10.46
CA ARG A 427 17.86 9.15 11.69
C ARG A 427 17.03 9.35 12.96
N ILE A 428 16.01 10.20 12.88
CA ILE A 428 15.15 10.61 13.98
C ILE A 428 13.68 10.30 13.66
N LYS A 429 13.45 9.26 12.86
CA LYS A 429 12.14 8.88 12.35
C LYS A 429 11.23 8.51 13.54
N PRO A 430 10.06 9.15 13.67
CA PRO A 430 9.00 8.67 14.57
C PRO A 430 8.65 7.20 14.28
N THR A 431 8.33 6.44 15.32
CA THR A 431 7.94 5.03 15.12
C THR A 431 6.54 4.95 14.52
N ASN A 432 6.18 3.79 13.94
CA ASN A 432 4.87 3.62 13.31
C ASN A 432 3.70 3.95 14.25
N PRO A 433 3.74 3.58 15.56
CA PRO A 433 2.70 3.99 16.52
C PRO A 433 2.66 5.50 16.74
N MET A 434 3.80 6.18 16.87
CA MET A 434 3.83 7.65 17.01
C MET A 434 3.22 8.34 15.80
N THR A 435 3.53 7.83 14.59
CA THR A 435 2.96 8.32 13.33
C THR A 435 1.45 8.09 13.29
N ALA A 436 0.98 6.89 13.65
CA ALA A 436 -0.44 6.56 13.70
C ALA A 436 -1.20 7.42 14.72
N ASP A 437 -0.65 7.65 15.91
CA ASP A 437 -1.25 8.54 16.91
C ASP A 437 -1.37 9.97 16.40
N ALA A 438 -0.33 10.48 15.71
CA ALA A 438 -0.37 11.80 15.09
C ALA A 438 -1.45 11.90 13.99
N GLU A 439 -1.61 10.85 13.18
CA GLU A 439 -2.68 10.76 12.17
C GLU A 439 -4.07 10.75 12.81
N ASN A 440 -4.24 9.93 13.86
CA ASN A 440 -5.49 9.78 14.60
C ASN A 440 -5.89 11.07 15.36
N GLU A 441 -4.93 11.92 15.74
CA GLU A 441 -5.22 13.24 16.30
C GLU A 441 -5.53 14.28 15.21
N ALA A 442 -4.75 14.29 14.12
CA ALA A 442 -4.82 15.35 13.11
C ALA A 442 -6.03 15.23 12.17
N VAL A 443 -6.33 14.03 11.66
CA VAL A 443 -7.37 13.83 10.64
C VAL A 443 -8.77 14.23 11.15
N PRO A 444 -9.20 13.87 12.37
CA PRO A 444 -10.49 14.33 12.90
C PRO A 444 -10.60 15.85 12.99
N LYS A 445 -9.52 16.55 13.40
CA LYS A 445 -9.48 18.02 13.44
C LYS A 445 -9.65 18.62 12.03
N PHE A 446 -9.06 18.00 11.00
CA PHE A 446 -9.27 18.44 9.62
C PHE A 446 -10.74 18.40 9.22
N MET A 447 -11.48 17.38 9.69
CA MET A 447 -12.90 17.18 9.37
C MET A 447 -13.77 18.18 10.12
N GLU A 448 -13.47 18.44 11.38
CA GLU A 448 -14.12 19.48 12.17
C GLU A 448 -14.05 20.82 11.42
N PHE A 449 -12.88 21.22 10.92
CA PHE A 449 -12.71 22.47 10.18
C PHE A 449 -13.49 22.57 8.87
N LEU A 450 -13.97 21.45 8.31
CA LEU A 450 -14.85 21.47 7.13
C LEU A 450 -16.31 21.77 7.48
N THR A 451 -16.67 21.77 8.77
CA THR A 451 -18.05 21.92 9.27
C THR A 451 -18.32 23.22 10.01
N VAL A 452 -17.28 23.98 10.39
CA VAL A 452 -17.39 25.15 11.28
C VAL A 452 -18.11 26.35 10.64
N ASP A 453 -17.94 26.56 9.35
CA ASP A 453 -18.44 27.76 8.66
C ASP A 453 -19.65 27.40 7.76
N GLU A 454 -20.67 28.28 7.68
CA GLU A 454 -21.82 28.13 6.75
C GLU A 454 -21.37 27.97 5.28
N LYS A 455 -20.19 28.49 4.95
CA LYS A 455 -19.54 28.33 3.65
C LYS A 455 -18.04 28.10 3.85
N LEU A 456 -17.52 27.00 3.31
CA LEU A 456 -16.12 26.61 3.47
C LEU A 456 -15.15 27.66 2.90
N ASP A 457 -14.28 28.22 3.74
CA ASP A 457 -13.08 28.95 3.30
C ASP A 457 -11.89 27.97 3.23
N VAL A 458 -11.51 27.60 2.02
CA VAL A 458 -10.46 26.60 1.79
C VAL A 458 -9.07 27.11 2.21
N SER A 459 -8.82 28.41 2.11
CA SER A 459 -7.54 29.00 2.54
C SER A 459 -7.41 28.96 4.06
N LYS A 460 -8.49 29.33 4.77
CA LYS A 460 -8.58 29.18 6.24
C LYS A 460 -8.43 27.72 6.64
N TRP A 461 -9.11 26.80 5.95
CA TRP A 461 -9.03 25.36 6.21
C TRP A 461 -7.60 24.80 6.04
N VAL A 462 -6.85 25.21 5.02
CA VAL A 462 -5.44 24.80 4.83
C VAL A 462 -4.57 25.25 6.01
N ASN A 463 -4.74 26.50 6.46
CA ASN A 463 -3.99 27.03 7.61
C ASN A 463 -4.34 26.26 8.90
N SER A 464 -5.63 26.10 9.20
CA SER A 464 -6.09 25.37 10.40
C SER A 464 -5.65 23.91 10.39
N SER A 465 -5.72 23.23 9.24
CA SER A 465 -5.24 21.84 9.11
C SER A 465 -3.72 21.74 9.29
N THR A 466 -2.97 22.72 8.80
CA THR A 466 -1.52 22.80 9.03
C THR A 466 -1.21 22.95 10.52
N ASP A 467 -1.95 23.83 11.22
CA ASP A 467 -1.78 24.05 12.66
C ASP A 467 -2.15 22.80 13.48
N ALA A 468 -3.21 22.09 13.11
CA ALA A 468 -3.61 20.84 13.75
C ALA A 468 -2.57 19.73 13.56
N LEU A 469 -1.98 19.60 12.36
CA LEU A 469 -0.88 18.65 12.15
C LEU A 469 0.34 19.03 13.00
N ARG A 470 0.68 20.32 13.08
CA ARG A 470 1.79 20.78 13.94
C ARG A 470 1.58 20.35 15.39
N GLU A 471 0.38 20.56 15.92
CA GLU A 471 0.03 20.17 17.29
C GLU A 471 0.17 18.66 17.51
N ALA A 472 -0.39 17.85 16.62
CA ALA A 472 -0.29 16.39 16.68
C ALA A 472 1.17 15.91 16.62
N LEU A 473 1.99 16.49 15.74
CA LEU A 473 3.42 16.19 15.67
C LEU A 473 4.18 16.66 16.92
N VAL A 474 3.78 17.77 17.55
CA VAL A 474 4.36 18.19 18.82
C VAL A 474 4.03 17.19 19.93
N ASN A 475 2.78 16.74 20.01
CA ASN A 475 2.31 15.82 21.05
C ASN A 475 2.96 14.44 20.93
N HIS A 476 2.99 13.89 19.71
CA HIS A 476 3.35 12.49 19.49
C HIS A 476 4.77 12.29 18.93
N CYS A 477 5.29 13.24 18.15
CA CYS A 477 6.53 13.06 17.38
C CYS A 477 7.71 13.91 17.84
N SER A 478 7.49 14.97 18.63
CA SER A 478 8.54 15.94 19.00
C SER A 478 9.71 15.34 19.78
N LYS A 479 9.46 14.27 20.56
CA LYS A 479 10.51 13.57 21.31
C LYS A 479 11.62 13.03 20.40
N LYS A 480 11.27 12.57 19.19
CA LYS A 480 12.26 12.12 18.20
C LYS A 480 12.68 13.24 17.26
N LEU A 481 11.71 13.96 16.67
CA LEU A 481 12.03 14.97 15.65
C LEU A 481 12.73 16.20 16.22
N GLY A 482 12.40 16.62 17.43
CA GLY A 482 12.76 17.93 17.96
C GLY A 482 11.93 19.06 17.33
N LYS A 483 11.82 20.18 18.06
CA LYS A 483 10.93 21.30 17.70
C LYS A 483 11.22 21.89 16.32
N GLU A 484 12.49 22.08 15.98
CA GLU A 484 12.89 22.67 14.69
C GLU A 484 12.44 21.82 13.50
N ASN A 485 12.56 20.49 13.60
CA ASN A 485 12.20 19.59 12.52
C ASN A 485 10.68 19.43 12.37
N VAL A 486 9.93 19.55 13.47
CA VAL A 486 8.47 19.63 13.42
C VAL A 486 8.02 20.87 12.63
N GLU A 487 8.66 22.02 12.84
CA GLU A 487 8.35 23.23 12.07
C GLU A 487 8.67 23.06 10.58
N LYS A 488 9.86 22.55 10.24
CA LYS A 488 10.22 22.25 8.84
C LYS A 488 9.24 21.30 8.16
N MET A 489 8.80 20.27 8.88
CA MET A 489 7.80 19.31 8.39
C MET A 489 6.43 19.94 8.16
N THR A 490 6.02 20.80 9.08
CA THR A 490 4.75 21.53 9.01
C THR A 490 4.75 22.51 7.83
N GLU A 491 5.85 23.23 7.61
CA GLU A 491 6.03 24.11 6.46
C GLU A 491 6.02 23.32 5.14
N LEU A 492 6.68 22.16 5.10
CA LEU A 492 6.65 21.27 3.95
C LEU A 492 5.23 20.80 3.65
N PHE A 493 4.48 20.36 4.67
CA PHE A 493 3.09 19.93 4.54
C PHE A 493 2.20 21.04 3.97
N ARG A 494 2.30 22.25 4.53
CA ARG A 494 1.58 23.44 4.06
C ARG A 494 1.84 23.69 2.57
N SER A 495 3.11 23.69 2.16
CA SER A 495 3.49 23.88 0.76
C SER A 495 2.90 22.82 -0.17
N LYS A 496 2.68 21.58 0.31
CA LYS A 496 2.04 20.53 -0.49
C LYS A 496 0.51 20.70 -0.51
N LEU A 497 -0.11 21.15 0.58
CA LEU A 497 -1.54 21.47 0.61
C LEU A 497 -1.90 22.66 -0.29
N ASP A 498 -1.02 23.65 -0.44
CA ASP A 498 -1.26 24.80 -1.34
C ASP A 498 -1.53 24.37 -2.79
N LYS A 499 -1.02 23.20 -3.21
CA LYS A 499 -1.31 22.66 -4.55
C LYS A 499 -2.75 22.17 -4.70
N ILE A 500 -3.42 21.83 -3.61
CA ILE A 500 -4.85 21.52 -3.60
C ILE A 500 -5.65 22.80 -3.87
N LEU A 501 -5.22 23.95 -3.33
CA LEU A 501 -5.85 25.25 -3.61
C LEU A 501 -5.83 25.58 -5.10
N ILE A 502 -4.72 25.28 -5.79
CA ILE A 502 -4.60 25.49 -7.24
C ILE A 502 -5.64 24.66 -8.00
N GLU A 503 -5.80 23.38 -7.66
CA GLU A 503 -6.79 22.50 -8.27
C GLU A 503 -8.23 22.89 -7.88
N TYR A 504 -8.44 23.42 -6.67
CA TYR A 504 -9.73 23.95 -6.21
C TYR A 504 -10.16 25.15 -7.05
N SER A 505 -9.30 26.16 -7.21
CA SER A 505 -9.59 27.33 -8.07
C SER A 505 -9.77 26.95 -9.54
N LYS A 506 -9.23 25.80 -9.96
CA LYS A 506 -9.50 25.26 -11.30
C LYS A 506 -10.90 24.63 -11.37
N ALA A 507 -11.29 23.82 -10.39
CA ALA A 507 -12.62 23.23 -10.30
C ALA A 507 -13.73 24.30 -10.25
N GLU A 508 -13.52 25.37 -9.50
CA GLU A 508 -14.42 26.53 -9.43
C GLU A 508 -14.63 27.18 -10.81
N ARG A 509 -13.53 27.46 -11.54
CA ARG A 509 -13.58 28.03 -12.90
C ARG A 509 -14.22 27.08 -13.92
N GLU A 510 -14.04 25.78 -13.77
CA GLU A 510 -14.69 24.77 -14.63
C GLU A 510 -16.19 24.67 -14.34
N SER A 511 -16.62 24.81 -13.09
CA SER A 511 -18.03 24.85 -12.73
C SER A 511 -18.74 26.07 -13.33
N ALA A 512 -18.09 27.23 -13.32
CA ALA A 512 -18.65 28.47 -13.89
C ALA A 512 -18.89 28.41 -15.42
N LYS A 513 -18.29 27.44 -16.13
CA LYS A 513 -18.42 27.26 -17.58
C LYS A 513 -19.53 26.29 -17.99
N ARG A 514 -20.17 25.57 -17.05
CA ARG A 514 -21.20 24.56 -17.38
C ARG A 514 -22.56 25.21 -17.53
N CYS A 515 -23.32 24.77 -18.54
CA CYS A 515 -24.68 25.27 -18.81
C CYS A 515 -25.76 24.64 -17.91
N LYS A 516 -25.52 23.44 -17.36
CA LYS A 516 -26.40 22.77 -16.38
C LYS A 516 -25.60 22.42 -15.13
N GLU A 517 -26.19 22.65 -13.97
CA GLU A 517 -25.58 22.24 -12.70
C GLU A 517 -25.78 20.74 -12.47
N PRO A 518 -24.75 20.01 -12.00
CA PRO A 518 -24.90 18.59 -11.70
C PRO A 518 -25.76 18.38 -10.44
N ASN A 519 -26.61 17.35 -10.48
CA ASN A 519 -27.44 16.92 -9.36
C ASN A 519 -26.56 16.47 -8.17
N LEU A 520 -26.93 16.87 -6.95
CA LEU A 520 -26.23 16.51 -5.71
C LEU A 520 -26.05 14.99 -5.57
N LYS A 521 -27.05 14.20 -5.97
CA LYS A 521 -26.98 12.74 -5.92
C LYS A 521 -25.83 12.20 -6.78
N ASP A 522 -25.66 12.73 -7.98
CA ASP A 522 -24.59 12.32 -8.89
C ASP A 522 -23.22 12.79 -8.38
N VAL A 523 -23.14 13.99 -7.82
CA VAL A 523 -21.91 14.50 -7.20
C VAL A 523 -21.47 13.62 -6.04
N ARG A 524 -22.40 13.24 -5.15
CA ARG A 524 -22.14 12.33 -4.01
C ARG A 524 -21.62 10.99 -4.48
N ILE A 525 -22.34 10.35 -5.41
CA ILE A 525 -21.95 9.05 -5.98
C ILE A 525 -20.57 9.15 -6.63
N ASN A 526 -20.34 10.18 -7.45
CA ASN A 526 -19.08 10.37 -8.18
C ASN A 526 -17.88 10.58 -7.25
N LEU A 527 -18.06 11.36 -6.18
CA LEU A 527 -16.99 11.63 -5.20
C LEU A 527 -16.66 10.37 -4.40
N LEU A 528 -17.64 9.71 -3.79
CA LEU A 528 -17.44 8.45 -3.06
C LEU A 528 -16.71 7.41 -3.93
N ARG A 529 -17.14 7.27 -5.18
CA ARG A 529 -16.51 6.41 -6.19
C ARG A 529 -15.06 6.79 -6.50
N LYS A 530 -14.67 8.06 -6.42
CA LYS A 530 -13.32 8.51 -6.77
C LYS A 530 -12.37 8.60 -5.58
N THR A 531 -12.90 8.70 -4.37
CA THR A 531 -12.13 8.92 -3.14
C THR A 531 -12.04 7.66 -2.29
N VAL A 532 -13.17 7.05 -1.98
CA VAL A 532 -13.28 5.92 -1.04
C VAL A 532 -12.98 4.62 -1.75
N ALA A 533 -13.54 4.50 -2.94
CA ALA A 533 -13.61 3.25 -3.66
C ALA A 533 -12.19 2.74 -4.05
N PRO A 534 -11.25 3.52 -4.62
CA PRO A 534 -9.88 3.03 -4.92
C PRO A 534 -9.13 2.44 -3.71
N THR A 535 -9.24 3.09 -2.56
CA THR A 535 -8.63 2.68 -1.29
C THR A 535 -9.26 1.38 -0.78
N MET A 536 -10.60 1.34 -0.77
CA MET A 536 -11.37 0.16 -0.41
C MET A 536 -11.08 -1.01 -1.33
N SER A 537 -10.86 -0.78 -2.62
CA SER A 537 -10.46 -1.78 -3.62
C SER A 537 -9.18 -2.51 -3.22
N GLN A 538 -8.15 -1.76 -2.83
CA GLN A 538 -6.86 -2.34 -2.45
C GLN A 538 -6.98 -3.17 -1.17
N GLN A 539 -7.70 -2.65 -0.19
CA GLN A 539 -7.98 -3.37 1.04
C GLN A 539 -8.89 -4.59 0.80
N PHE A 540 -9.89 -4.45 -0.06
CA PHE A 540 -10.85 -5.47 -0.46
C PHE A 540 -10.13 -6.61 -1.14
N LYS A 541 -9.24 -6.33 -2.10
CA LYS A 541 -8.42 -7.36 -2.75
C LYS A 541 -7.63 -8.19 -1.73
N ARG A 542 -7.06 -7.54 -0.72
CA ARG A 542 -6.34 -8.22 0.37
C ARG A 542 -7.29 -9.06 1.23
N LYS A 543 -8.39 -8.50 1.75
CA LYS A 543 -9.32 -9.22 2.64
C LYS A 543 -10.15 -10.29 1.92
N TRP A 544 -10.63 -10.01 0.70
CA TRP A 544 -11.46 -10.88 -0.14
C TRP A 544 -10.81 -12.23 -0.44
N ARG A 545 -9.51 -12.20 -0.76
CA ARG A 545 -8.72 -13.41 -1.00
C ARG A 545 -8.72 -14.34 0.21
N LEU A 546 -8.84 -13.80 1.41
CA LEU A 546 -8.73 -14.51 2.68
C LEU A 546 -10.09 -14.96 3.26
N MET A 547 -11.23 -14.56 2.69
CA MET A 547 -12.56 -14.87 3.24
C MET A 547 -13.04 -16.28 2.86
N SER A 548 -13.85 -16.92 3.73
CA SER A 548 -14.51 -18.18 3.39
C SER A 548 -15.58 -17.99 2.30
N ILE A 549 -15.90 -19.05 1.54
CA ILE A 549 -16.89 -18.99 0.45
C ILE A 549 -18.25 -18.50 0.96
N ALA A 550 -18.67 -18.92 2.15
CA ALA A 550 -19.92 -18.48 2.77
C ALA A 550 -19.91 -16.97 3.11
N LYS A 551 -18.78 -16.43 3.58
CA LYS A 551 -18.62 -14.99 3.84
C LYS A 551 -18.58 -14.19 2.55
N ARG A 552 -17.90 -14.68 1.51
CA ARG A 552 -17.89 -14.04 0.18
C ARG A 552 -19.30 -13.97 -0.40
N LYS A 553 -20.07 -15.06 -0.32
CA LYS A 553 -21.47 -15.10 -0.76
C LYS A 553 -22.36 -14.08 -0.05
N ARG A 554 -22.13 -13.80 1.24
CA ARG A 554 -22.83 -12.73 1.97
C ARG A 554 -22.44 -11.32 1.52
N VAL A 555 -21.17 -11.07 1.21
CA VAL A 555 -20.71 -9.75 0.71
C VAL A 555 -21.13 -9.51 -0.74
N LEU A 556 -21.23 -10.58 -1.55
CA LEU A 556 -21.77 -10.52 -2.92
C LEU A 556 -23.27 -10.26 -2.98
N LEU A 557 -23.99 -10.33 -1.85
CA LEU A 557 -25.41 -10.00 -1.76
C LEU A 557 -25.52 -8.53 -1.37
N VAL A 558 -26.03 -7.70 -2.27
CA VAL A 558 -25.74 -6.27 -2.26
C VAL A 558 -26.99 -5.40 -2.15
N ALA A 559 -28.12 -5.88 -2.64
CA ALA A 559 -29.39 -5.18 -2.53
C ALA A 559 -30.52 -6.17 -2.23
N ASP A 560 -31.38 -5.79 -1.30
CA ASP A 560 -32.64 -6.48 -1.05
C ASP A 560 -33.65 -6.23 -2.17
N SER A 561 -34.62 -7.12 -2.29
CA SER A 561 -35.72 -7.07 -3.26
C SER A 561 -36.52 -5.75 -3.25
N GLN A 562 -36.58 -5.04 -2.12
CA GLN A 562 -37.30 -3.77 -2.01
C GLN A 562 -36.61 -2.68 -2.83
N ARG A 563 -35.29 -2.55 -2.73
CA ARG A 563 -34.51 -1.56 -3.50
C ARG A 563 -34.58 -1.79 -5.00
N VAL A 564 -34.64 -3.04 -5.42
CA VAL A 564 -34.75 -3.38 -6.85
C VAL A 564 -36.14 -3.02 -7.37
N ARG A 565 -37.18 -3.21 -6.54
CA ARG A 565 -38.54 -2.76 -6.84
C ARG A 565 -38.63 -1.24 -6.94
N GLU A 566 -37.93 -0.49 -6.10
CA GLU A 566 -37.83 0.97 -6.19
C GLU A 566 -37.22 1.43 -7.53
N ALA A 567 -36.10 0.82 -7.96
CA ALA A 567 -35.48 1.13 -9.24
C ALA A 567 -36.40 0.86 -10.45
N CYS A 568 -37.20 -0.22 -10.36
CA CYS A 568 -38.19 -0.56 -11.36
C CYS A 568 -39.33 0.45 -11.41
N ASN A 569 -39.91 0.78 -10.26
CA ASN A 569 -40.97 1.79 -10.16
C ASN A 569 -40.51 3.14 -10.71
N GLU A 570 -39.27 3.55 -10.43
CA GLU A 570 -38.74 4.83 -10.89
C GLU A 570 -38.52 4.86 -12.40
N SER A 571 -38.03 3.77 -12.98
CA SER A 571 -37.89 3.62 -14.44
C SER A 571 -39.25 3.65 -15.13
N TYR A 572 -40.23 2.97 -14.54
CA TYR A 572 -41.58 2.91 -15.06
C TYR A 572 -42.25 4.29 -15.03
N LYS A 573 -42.17 5.01 -13.92
CA LYS A 573 -42.65 6.39 -13.78
C LYS A 573 -41.99 7.34 -14.79
N GLN A 574 -40.67 7.21 -14.99
CA GLN A 574 -39.98 8.04 -15.97
C GLN A 574 -40.53 7.81 -17.38
N MET A 575 -40.84 6.56 -17.75
CA MET A 575 -41.44 6.26 -19.03
C MET A 575 -42.87 6.80 -19.16
N GLU A 576 -43.66 6.79 -18.09
CA GLU A 576 -45.00 7.42 -18.09
C GLU A 576 -44.93 8.95 -18.24
N LYS A 577 -43.90 9.59 -17.66
CA LYS A 577 -43.65 11.02 -17.89
C LYS A 577 -43.31 11.31 -19.35
N ILE A 578 -42.44 10.49 -19.97
CA ILE A 578 -42.08 10.63 -21.39
C ILE A 578 -43.32 10.46 -22.28
N ASP A 579 -44.19 9.48 -22.00
CA ASP A 579 -45.45 9.31 -22.74
C ASP A 579 -46.35 10.54 -22.65
N GLU A 580 -46.46 11.15 -21.46
CA GLU A 580 -47.28 12.33 -21.26
C GLU A 580 -46.68 13.54 -21.99
N GLU A 581 -45.36 13.70 -21.97
CA GLU A 581 -44.64 14.75 -22.71
C GLU A 581 -44.79 14.58 -24.23
N GLU A 582 -44.64 13.36 -24.76
CA GLU A 582 -44.88 13.01 -26.16
C GLU A 582 -46.35 13.24 -26.56
N ARG A 583 -47.30 12.89 -25.68
CA ARG A 583 -48.73 13.16 -25.88
C ARG A 583 -49.00 14.65 -25.96
N ILE A 584 -48.44 15.44 -25.04
CA ILE A 584 -48.54 16.90 -25.03
C ILE A 584 -47.90 17.51 -26.29
N LYS A 585 -46.78 16.95 -26.77
CA LYS A 585 -46.10 17.38 -28.00
C LYS A 585 -46.95 17.09 -29.24
N LYS A 586 -47.50 15.88 -29.37
CA LYS A 586 -48.43 15.49 -30.45
C LYS A 586 -49.71 16.36 -30.45
N LEU A 587 -50.24 16.70 -29.26
CA LEU A 587 -51.37 17.63 -29.10
C LEU A 587 -51.06 19.06 -29.54
N LYS A 588 -49.80 19.50 -29.40
CA LYS A 588 -49.32 20.83 -29.84
C LYS A 588 -48.96 20.89 -31.32
N GLU A 589 -48.66 19.75 -31.96
CA GLU A 589 -48.22 19.66 -33.36
C GLU A 589 -49.36 19.36 -34.36
N THR A 590 -50.56 18.98 -33.91
CA THR A 590 -51.75 18.92 -34.78
C THR A 590 -52.25 20.33 -35.14
N PRO A 591 -52.30 20.73 -36.44
CA PRO A 591 -52.98 21.94 -36.84
C PRO A 591 -54.48 21.74 -36.72
N THR A 592 -55.15 22.60 -35.96
CA THR A 592 -56.59 22.79 -36.06
C THR A 592 -56.94 23.19 -37.49
N VAL A 593 -57.55 22.28 -38.25
CA VAL A 593 -58.27 22.63 -39.47
C VAL A 593 -59.52 23.38 -39.03
N ASP A 594 -59.53 24.68 -39.29
CA ASP A 594 -60.71 25.53 -39.20
C ASP A 594 -61.82 24.97 -40.09
N GLN A 595 -62.96 24.60 -39.49
CA GLN A 595 -64.25 24.80 -40.12
C GLN A 595 -65.21 25.47 -39.14
N VAL A 596 -65.53 26.69 -39.52
CA VAL A 596 -66.48 27.63 -38.93
C VAL A 596 -67.92 27.09 -39.06
N VAL A 597 -68.77 27.36 -38.06
CA VAL A 597 -70.07 28.07 -38.18
C VAL A 597 -71.09 27.61 -37.11
N ASN A 598 -71.46 28.60 -36.30
CA ASN A 598 -72.71 28.86 -35.57
C ASN A 598 -73.07 28.10 -34.27
N GLY A 599 -73.18 28.90 -33.20
CA GLY A 599 -74.52 29.22 -32.69
C GLY A 599 -74.84 28.84 -31.23
N ASP A 600 -74.57 29.80 -30.34
CA ASP A 600 -75.48 30.27 -29.29
C ASP A 600 -75.69 29.48 -27.97
N GLN A 601 -75.56 30.25 -26.89
CA GLN A 601 -76.16 30.15 -25.54
C GLN A 601 -75.86 28.97 -24.59
N GLY A 602 -75.48 29.33 -23.36
CA GLY A 602 -75.93 28.61 -22.15
C GLY A 602 -74.90 28.42 -21.05
N LYS A 603 -75.05 29.16 -19.96
CA LYS A 603 -74.45 28.89 -18.64
C LYS A 603 -74.80 27.49 -18.13
N GLU A 604 -73.90 26.81 -17.41
CA GLU A 604 -74.05 26.45 -15.98
C GLU A 604 -73.06 25.37 -15.49
N LEU A 605 -72.80 25.44 -14.18
CA LEU A 605 -72.06 24.54 -13.30
C LEU A 605 -72.35 23.03 -13.48
N CYS A 606 -71.36 22.18 -13.21
CA CYS A 606 -71.45 21.12 -12.18
C CYS A 606 -70.07 20.45 -11.97
N THR A 607 -69.49 20.45 -10.76
CA THR A 607 -69.70 19.50 -9.65
C THR A 607 -69.06 18.14 -9.88
N ILE A 608 -67.98 17.88 -9.12
CA ILE A 608 -67.35 16.57 -8.89
C ILE A 608 -68.35 15.65 -8.16
N PRO A 609 -68.36 14.33 -8.45
CA PRO A 609 -68.28 13.38 -7.36
C PRO A 609 -67.29 12.23 -7.59
N SER A 610 -66.73 11.83 -6.46
CA SER A 610 -65.76 10.77 -6.21
C SER A 610 -66.32 9.34 -6.22
N SER A 611 -65.37 8.40 -6.29
CA SER A 611 -65.35 7.03 -5.73
C SER A 611 -65.84 5.89 -6.63
N ILE A 612 -64.97 4.88 -6.80
CA ILE A 612 -65.10 3.56 -6.18
C ILE A 612 -63.69 2.93 -6.08
N VAL A 613 -63.38 2.44 -4.89
CA VAL A 613 -62.23 1.60 -4.51
C VAL A 613 -62.64 0.15 -4.72
N GLU A 614 -61.77 -0.69 -5.30
CA GLU A 614 -61.81 -2.13 -5.02
C GLU A 614 -60.41 -2.69 -4.68
N ARG A 615 -60.46 -3.57 -3.69
CA ARG A 615 -59.40 -4.11 -2.82
C ARG A 615 -59.13 -5.57 -3.25
N CYS A 616 -57.90 -6.05 -3.08
CA CYS A 616 -57.64 -7.49 -2.91
C CYS A 616 -56.57 -7.68 -1.83
N ASP A 617 -57.01 -8.15 -0.66
CA ASP A 617 -56.17 -8.61 0.44
C ASP A 617 -56.20 -10.15 0.50
N GLY A 618 -55.07 -10.75 0.87
CA GLY A 618 -55.02 -11.75 1.95
C GLY A 618 -54.65 -13.19 1.59
N LEU A 619 -53.46 -13.62 2.04
CA LEU A 619 -53.30 -14.79 2.92
C LEU A 619 -52.02 -14.64 3.77
N GLU A 620 -52.09 -15.16 4.98
CA GLU A 620 -51.49 -14.66 6.23
C GLU A 620 -50.05 -15.13 6.51
N ILE A 621 -49.26 -14.28 7.17
CA ILE A 621 -48.27 -14.71 8.18
C ILE A 621 -48.42 -13.80 9.40
N THR A 622 -48.53 -14.45 10.54
CA THR A 622 -48.77 -13.96 11.90
C THR A 622 -47.71 -13.02 12.45
N ASP A 623 -48.17 -12.07 13.28
CA ASP A 623 -47.44 -11.08 14.05
C ASP A 623 -46.31 -11.64 14.94
N CYS A 624 -45.26 -10.83 15.11
CA CYS A 624 -44.63 -10.53 16.41
C CYS A 624 -43.98 -9.14 16.35
N GLU A 625 -44.14 -8.42 17.45
CA GLU A 625 -44.12 -6.98 17.60
C GLU A 625 -42.72 -6.34 17.74
N GLU A 626 -42.69 -5.05 17.36
CA GLU A 626 -42.18 -3.92 18.14
C GLU A 626 -40.71 -3.41 18.04
N ASN A 627 -40.67 -2.13 17.65
CA ASN A 627 -39.93 -1.00 18.24
C ASN A 627 -38.81 -0.34 17.41
N ASN A 628 -39.23 0.66 16.62
CA ASN A 628 -38.43 1.84 16.30
C ASN A 628 -39.27 3.11 16.65
N PRO A 629 -38.77 4.04 17.48
CA PRO A 629 -39.50 5.25 17.84
C PRO A 629 -39.39 6.34 16.74
N GLY A 630 -40.52 7.03 16.49
CA GLY A 630 -40.68 8.20 15.60
C GLY A 630 -39.90 9.44 16.09
N MET A 631 -39.73 10.52 15.31
CA MET A 631 -40.68 11.50 14.75
C MET A 631 -39.84 12.60 14.03
N PRO A 632 -40.38 13.68 13.41
CA PRO A 632 -41.69 13.89 12.80
C PRO A 632 -41.64 14.46 11.37
N MET A 633 -42.77 14.30 10.67
CA MET A 633 -43.14 14.97 9.42
C MET A 633 -43.43 16.46 9.66
N GLY A 634 -42.78 17.32 8.89
CA GLY A 634 -43.21 18.70 8.59
C GLY A 634 -43.52 18.78 7.09
N GLN A 635 -44.73 19.23 6.77
CA GLN A 635 -45.33 19.21 5.45
C GLN A 635 -44.84 20.34 4.52
N ASN A 636 -44.87 20.02 3.22
CA ASN A 636 -45.10 20.87 2.06
C ASN A 636 -44.05 21.94 1.69
N GLU A 637 -43.35 21.70 0.58
CA GLU A 637 -43.70 22.35 -0.70
C GLU A 637 -43.18 21.48 -1.86
N PHE A 638 -44.10 21.11 -2.76
CA PHE A 638 -43.83 20.39 -4.01
C PHE A 638 -43.20 21.36 -5.02
N SER A 639 -42.01 21.04 -5.53
CA SER A 639 -41.53 21.57 -6.81
C SER A 639 -41.09 20.40 -7.69
N ASP A 640 -41.61 20.40 -8.91
CA ASP A 640 -41.40 19.44 -9.98
C ASP A 640 -39.92 19.21 -10.31
N ASP A 641 -39.41 18.01 -10.05
CA ASP A 641 -38.13 17.53 -10.60
C ASP A 641 -38.34 16.24 -11.40
N SER A 642 -38.21 16.34 -12.73
CA SER A 642 -38.05 15.21 -13.65
C SER A 642 -36.70 15.33 -14.33
N ASP A 643 -35.66 14.71 -13.77
CA ASP A 643 -34.36 14.60 -14.44
C ASP A 643 -34.44 13.51 -15.53
N SER A 644 -34.49 13.95 -16.79
CA SER A 644 -34.20 13.13 -17.96
C SER A 644 -32.68 13.01 -18.13
N ASP A 645 -32.19 11.77 -18.09
CA ASP A 645 -30.79 11.37 -18.33
C ASP A 645 -30.31 11.90 -19.71
N ASP A 646 -29.36 12.83 -19.71
CA ASP A 646 -28.93 13.64 -20.86
C ASP A 646 -27.92 12.90 -21.78
N SER A 647 -28.05 11.58 -21.92
CA SER A 647 -27.21 10.75 -22.78
C SER A 647 -27.75 10.59 -24.22
N LEU A 648 -28.84 11.29 -24.58
CA LEU A 648 -29.50 11.20 -25.90
C LEU A 648 -29.53 12.53 -26.67
N ALA A 649 -28.79 13.55 -26.24
CA ALA A 649 -28.72 14.83 -26.94
C ALA A 649 -27.92 14.68 -28.26
N GLY A 650 -28.62 14.32 -29.35
CA GLY A 650 -28.06 14.36 -30.71
C GLY A 650 -28.62 13.34 -31.71
N ILE A 651 -29.55 12.46 -31.32
CA ILE A 651 -30.17 11.47 -32.23
C ILE A 651 -31.69 11.60 -32.07
N ASP A 652 -32.44 11.66 -33.17
CA ASP A 652 -33.91 11.54 -33.16
C ASP A 652 -34.28 10.13 -32.64
N VAL A 653 -34.46 9.99 -31.32
CA VAL A 653 -34.86 8.73 -30.71
C VAL A 653 -36.38 8.65 -30.68
N GLN A 654 -36.96 7.81 -31.54
CA GLN A 654 -38.37 7.44 -31.44
C GLN A 654 -38.58 6.53 -30.22
N PHE A 655 -39.30 7.00 -29.21
CA PHE A 655 -39.66 6.19 -28.05
C PHE A 655 -40.79 5.20 -28.39
N PRO A 656 -40.66 3.90 -28.03
CA PRO A 656 -41.68 2.91 -28.37
C PRO A 656 -43.03 3.14 -27.66
N GLU A 657 -44.12 3.12 -28.44
CA GLU A 657 -45.48 3.32 -27.93
C GLU A 657 -45.92 2.21 -26.95
N LYS A 658 -46.81 2.57 -26.02
CA LYS A 658 -47.41 1.64 -25.06
C LYS A 658 -48.24 0.57 -25.76
N CYS A 659 -48.05 -0.70 -25.40
CA CYS A 659 -48.80 -1.79 -26.00
C CYS A 659 -50.30 -1.67 -25.69
N SER A 660 -51.14 -2.04 -26.65
CA SER A 660 -52.60 -1.86 -26.64
C SER A 660 -53.35 -2.84 -25.71
N GLY A 661 -52.66 -3.77 -25.05
CA GLY A 661 -53.29 -4.82 -24.25
C GLY A 661 -52.63 -5.03 -22.88
N ASP A 662 -53.46 -5.32 -21.87
CA ASP A 662 -53.06 -5.47 -20.45
C ASP A 662 -52.21 -6.73 -20.15
N SER A 663 -51.97 -7.55 -21.16
CA SER A 663 -51.14 -8.75 -21.03
C SER A 663 -49.65 -8.45 -21.08
N CYS A 664 -49.23 -7.31 -21.63
CA CYS A 664 -47.81 -6.98 -21.76
C CYS A 664 -47.26 -6.36 -20.46
N PRO A 665 -46.14 -6.84 -19.91
CA PRO A 665 -45.55 -6.26 -18.70
C PRO A 665 -45.18 -4.77 -18.80
N CYS A 666 -45.09 -4.18 -20.00
CA CYS A 666 -44.84 -2.76 -20.16
C CYS A 666 -46.03 -1.85 -19.78
N THR A 667 -47.19 -2.43 -19.46
CA THR A 667 -48.41 -1.68 -19.10
C THR A 667 -48.71 -1.64 -17.61
N ASP A 668 -47.98 -2.39 -16.79
CA ASP A 668 -48.19 -2.49 -15.35
C ASP A 668 -46.84 -2.62 -14.60
N SER A 669 -46.63 -1.78 -13.58
CA SER A 669 -45.36 -1.74 -12.84
C SER A 669 -45.07 -3.04 -12.07
N CYS A 670 -46.11 -3.74 -11.58
CA CYS A 670 -45.95 -4.98 -10.83
C CYS A 670 -45.56 -6.15 -11.77
N LYS A 671 -46.22 -6.25 -12.93
CA LYS A 671 -45.87 -7.20 -13.99
C LYS A 671 -44.47 -6.90 -14.55
N PHE A 672 -44.10 -5.63 -14.71
CA PHE A 672 -42.76 -5.23 -15.11
C PHE A 672 -41.70 -5.72 -14.11
N TRP A 673 -41.92 -5.46 -12.82
CA TRP A 673 -41.05 -5.96 -11.74
C TRP A 673 -40.85 -7.48 -11.83
N GLN A 674 -41.94 -8.24 -11.93
CA GLN A 674 -41.90 -9.70 -12.04
C GLN A 674 -41.17 -10.17 -13.31
N HIS A 675 -41.40 -9.50 -14.44
CA HIS A 675 -40.74 -9.79 -15.72
C HIS A 675 -39.22 -9.57 -15.62
N LEU A 676 -38.78 -8.43 -15.08
CA LEU A 676 -37.36 -8.13 -14.95
C LEU A 676 -36.68 -9.12 -14.01
N VAL A 677 -37.28 -9.42 -12.84
CA VAL A 677 -36.73 -10.43 -11.92
C VAL A 677 -36.64 -11.78 -12.60
N SER A 678 -37.68 -12.22 -13.33
CA SER A 678 -37.67 -13.49 -14.05
C SER A 678 -36.51 -13.57 -15.06
N ILE A 679 -36.20 -12.48 -15.76
CA ILE A 679 -35.07 -12.41 -16.69
C ILE A 679 -33.75 -12.51 -15.93
N LEU A 680 -33.59 -11.73 -14.86
CA LEU A 680 -32.35 -11.64 -14.11
C LEU A 680 -32.05 -12.92 -13.29
N VAL A 681 -33.07 -13.70 -12.93
CA VAL A 681 -32.94 -15.03 -12.30
C VAL A 681 -32.56 -16.09 -13.33
N SER A 682 -33.01 -15.95 -14.59
CA SER A 682 -32.81 -16.96 -15.62
C SER A 682 -31.34 -17.20 -15.99
N ASP A 683 -31.05 -18.38 -16.55
CA ASP A 683 -29.75 -18.73 -17.11
C ASP A 683 -29.42 -17.95 -18.40
N LYS A 684 -30.39 -17.16 -18.90
CA LYS A 684 -30.24 -16.26 -20.05
C LYS A 684 -30.21 -14.79 -19.64
N ASN A 685 -29.81 -14.50 -18.40
CA ASN A 685 -29.69 -13.13 -17.91
C ASN A 685 -28.77 -12.30 -18.83
N PRO A 686 -29.28 -11.24 -19.50
CA PRO A 686 -28.52 -10.39 -20.41
C PRO A 686 -27.38 -9.64 -19.72
N ILE A 687 -27.51 -9.41 -18.41
CA ILE A 687 -26.61 -8.58 -17.65
C ILE A 687 -25.46 -9.44 -17.09
N PRO A 688 -24.22 -9.22 -17.54
CA PRO A 688 -23.08 -10.05 -17.12
C PRO A 688 -22.63 -9.77 -15.68
N TYR A 689 -23.09 -8.68 -15.08
CA TYR A 689 -22.54 -8.11 -13.84
C TYR A 689 -23.29 -8.51 -12.56
N PHE A 690 -24.56 -8.89 -12.64
CA PHE A 690 -25.38 -9.25 -11.48
C PHE A 690 -26.51 -10.22 -11.83
N LYS A 691 -26.98 -11.00 -10.85
CA LYS A 691 -28.08 -11.96 -10.95
C LYS A 691 -29.07 -11.72 -9.81
N CYS A 692 -30.36 -11.87 -10.08
CA CYS A 692 -31.34 -11.97 -8.99
C CYS A 692 -31.36 -13.39 -8.43
N ILE A 693 -31.51 -13.53 -7.11
CA ILE A 693 -31.89 -14.77 -6.44
C ILE A 693 -33.35 -14.69 -5.96
N ASN A 694 -33.87 -15.82 -5.47
CA ASN A 694 -35.26 -15.99 -5.01
C ASN A 694 -35.79 -14.74 -4.27
N ASP A 695 -36.95 -14.24 -4.72
CA ASP A 695 -37.67 -13.04 -4.25
C ASP A 695 -37.14 -11.66 -4.70
N GLY A 696 -36.05 -11.61 -5.48
CA GLY A 696 -35.57 -10.37 -6.13
C GLY A 696 -34.34 -9.74 -5.51
N ASP A 697 -33.69 -10.41 -4.55
CA ASP A 697 -32.40 -9.98 -4.02
C ASP A 697 -31.29 -10.08 -5.07
N LEU A 698 -30.37 -9.13 -5.08
CA LEU A 698 -29.29 -9.08 -6.08
C LEU A 698 -27.96 -9.62 -5.55
N ILE A 699 -27.37 -10.50 -6.35
CA ILE A 699 -26.00 -10.99 -6.20
C ILE A 699 -25.13 -10.49 -7.35
N LEU A 700 -23.93 -10.00 -7.05
CA LEU A 700 -22.95 -9.62 -8.07
C LEU A 700 -22.26 -10.85 -8.72
N ARG A 701 -22.07 -10.81 -10.04
CA ARG A 701 -21.43 -11.86 -10.86
C ARG A 701 -19.93 -11.59 -11.08
N GLY A 702 -19.18 -12.67 -11.34
CA GLY A 702 -17.72 -12.71 -11.53
C GLY A 702 -17.13 -11.71 -12.56
N LYS A 703 -17.85 -11.43 -13.64
CA LYS A 703 -17.36 -10.62 -14.77
C LYS A 703 -17.25 -9.12 -14.49
N LEU A 704 -17.88 -8.60 -13.41
CA LEU A 704 -17.65 -7.23 -12.96
C LEU A 704 -16.23 -7.05 -12.39
N TRP A 705 -15.55 -8.16 -12.07
CA TRP A 705 -14.28 -8.17 -11.38
C TRP A 705 -13.12 -8.68 -12.25
N GLU A 706 -13.34 -8.93 -13.54
CA GLU A 706 -12.38 -9.56 -14.45
C GLU A 706 -12.14 -8.67 -15.70
N ASP A 707 -10.88 -8.52 -16.12
CA ASP A 707 -10.53 -7.84 -17.38
C ASP A 707 -10.85 -8.72 -18.61
N GLN A 708 -10.57 -8.20 -19.82
CA GLN A 708 -10.81 -8.91 -21.08
C GLN A 708 -9.99 -10.22 -21.22
N GLU A 709 -9.01 -10.43 -20.34
CA GLU A 709 -8.15 -11.61 -20.30
C GLU A 709 -8.52 -12.55 -19.13
N GLY A 710 -9.54 -12.22 -18.34
CA GLY A 710 -10.04 -13.02 -17.21
C GLY A 710 -9.24 -12.84 -15.91
N HIS A 711 -8.39 -11.81 -15.80
CA HIS A 711 -7.67 -11.49 -14.58
C HIS A 711 -8.52 -10.65 -13.63
N PHE A 712 -8.51 -10.98 -12.34
CA PHE A 712 -9.17 -10.15 -11.32
C PHE A 712 -8.54 -8.76 -11.29
N PHE A 713 -9.33 -7.68 -11.41
CA PHE A 713 -8.83 -6.30 -11.50
C PHE A 713 -7.67 -6.02 -10.54
N ASP A 714 -6.51 -5.65 -11.09
CA ASP A 714 -5.47 -4.97 -10.32
C ASP A 714 -5.93 -3.56 -9.89
N ASP A 715 -6.89 -2.99 -10.63
CA ASP A 715 -7.52 -1.68 -10.40
C ASP A 715 -9.04 -1.82 -10.21
N VAL A 716 -9.49 -2.50 -9.14
CA VAL A 716 -10.93 -2.71 -8.86
C VAL A 716 -11.68 -1.36 -8.91
N ILE A 717 -10.97 -0.28 -8.56
CA ILE A 717 -11.37 1.13 -8.45
C ILE A 717 -11.47 1.97 -9.73
N THR A 718 -11.37 1.42 -10.95
CA THR A 718 -11.63 2.24 -12.17
C THR A 718 -13.05 1.96 -12.62
N LEU A 719 -14.00 2.52 -11.87
CA LEU A 719 -15.40 2.64 -12.27
C LEU A 719 -15.49 3.46 -13.54
N ASN A 720 -15.23 2.79 -14.66
CA ASN A 720 -15.31 3.39 -15.96
C ASN A 720 -16.79 3.52 -16.29
N GLU A 721 -17.30 4.72 -16.05
CA GLU A 721 -18.65 5.16 -16.41
C GLU A 721 -18.93 4.87 -17.90
N GLU A 722 -17.90 4.93 -18.77
CA GLU A 722 -17.99 4.50 -20.18
C GLU A 722 -18.18 2.99 -20.36
N PHE A 723 -17.57 2.15 -19.52
CA PHE A 723 -17.73 0.69 -19.60
C PHE A 723 -19.07 0.21 -19.03
N ILE A 724 -19.59 0.91 -18.01
CA ILE A 724 -20.83 0.54 -17.32
C ILE A 724 -22.07 1.09 -18.04
N GLY A 725 -22.06 2.37 -18.42
CA GLY A 725 -23.14 2.98 -19.21
C GLY A 725 -23.14 2.47 -20.66
N GLY A 726 -21.95 2.23 -21.23
CA GLY A 726 -21.77 1.73 -22.59
C GLY A 726 -22.00 0.22 -22.78
N ALA A 727 -22.33 -0.53 -21.73
CA ALA A 727 -22.58 -1.97 -21.85
C ALA A 727 -24.06 -2.34 -21.94
N VAL A 728 -24.95 -1.67 -21.20
CA VAL A 728 -26.38 -2.05 -21.11
C VAL A 728 -27.22 -1.42 -22.22
N LEU A 729 -26.97 -0.15 -22.54
CA LEU A 729 -27.73 0.57 -23.57
C LEU A 729 -27.53 -0.04 -24.98
N PRO A 730 -26.32 -0.48 -25.39
CA PRO A 730 -26.10 -1.09 -26.71
C PRO A 730 -26.53 -2.56 -26.85
N MET A 731 -27.06 -3.20 -25.79
CA MET A 731 -27.57 -4.58 -25.89
C MET A 731 -28.76 -4.64 -26.84
N GLU A 732 -28.92 -5.74 -27.57
CA GLU A 732 -30.11 -5.97 -28.42
C GLU A 732 -31.39 -6.01 -27.55
N ASP A 733 -32.47 -5.40 -28.03
CA ASP A 733 -33.73 -5.27 -27.28
C ASP A 733 -34.35 -6.65 -27.02
N GLU A 734 -34.19 -7.56 -27.97
CA GLU A 734 -34.74 -8.92 -27.99
C GLU A 734 -34.24 -9.79 -26.82
N VAL A 735 -33.12 -9.41 -26.21
CA VAL A 735 -32.57 -10.12 -25.03
C VAL A 735 -33.39 -9.81 -23.76
N PHE A 736 -34.05 -8.66 -23.71
CA PHE A 736 -34.95 -8.27 -22.62
C PHE A 736 -36.41 -8.54 -22.95
N SER A 737 -36.84 -8.26 -24.19
CA SER A 737 -38.20 -8.55 -24.65
C SER A 737 -38.33 -8.33 -26.15
N GLN A 738 -39.24 -9.07 -26.80
CA GLN A 738 -39.69 -8.72 -28.16
C GLN A 738 -40.52 -7.43 -28.19
N CYS A 739 -40.99 -6.94 -27.04
CA CYS A 739 -41.61 -5.64 -26.91
C CYS A 739 -40.52 -4.56 -26.76
N PRO A 740 -40.34 -3.65 -27.73
CA PRO A 740 -39.27 -2.65 -27.68
C PRO A 740 -39.40 -1.72 -26.46
N ARG A 741 -40.64 -1.39 -26.08
CA ARG A 741 -40.93 -0.60 -24.88
C ARG A 741 -40.49 -1.30 -23.59
N LEU A 742 -40.83 -2.57 -23.46
CA LEU A 742 -40.47 -3.37 -22.29
C LEU A 742 -38.95 -3.53 -22.20
N ALA A 743 -38.28 -3.74 -23.33
CA ALA A 743 -36.83 -3.83 -23.40
C ALA A 743 -36.16 -2.53 -22.94
N LEU A 744 -36.65 -1.37 -23.40
CA LEU A 744 -36.14 -0.06 -22.98
C LEU A 744 -36.30 0.18 -21.48
N ILE A 745 -37.48 -0.09 -20.90
CA ILE A 745 -37.72 0.09 -19.46
C ILE A 745 -36.86 -0.88 -18.63
N CYS A 746 -36.62 -2.11 -19.12
CA CYS A 746 -35.68 -3.05 -18.50
C CYS A 746 -34.24 -2.51 -18.49
N LYS A 747 -33.77 -1.93 -19.61
CA LYS A 747 -32.43 -1.31 -19.71
C LYS A 747 -32.28 -0.14 -18.74
N MET A 748 -33.29 0.73 -18.66
CA MET A 748 -33.30 1.86 -17.72
C MET A 748 -33.24 1.40 -16.26
N ALA A 749 -34.01 0.37 -15.89
CA ALA A 749 -33.96 -0.20 -14.55
C ALA A 749 -32.58 -0.82 -14.25
N CYS A 750 -32.01 -1.59 -15.18
CA CYS A 750 -30.68 -2.16 -15.04
C CYS A 750 -29.61 -1.07 -14.86
N HIS A 751 -29.71 0.04 -15.60
CA HIS A 751 -28.81 1.19 -15.46
C HIS A 751 -28.88 1.81 -14.05
N ARG A 752 -30.10 1.98 -13.51
CA ARG A 752 -30.32 2.54 -12.16
C ARG A 752 -29.84 1.62 -11.03
N LEU A 753 -29.86 0.30 -11.23
CA LEU A 753 -29.40 -0.68 -10.23
C LEU A 753 -27.88 -0.64 -10.03
N ILE A 754 -27.10 -0.30 -11.05
CA ILE A 754 -25.64 -0.44 -10.99
C ILE A 754 -24.98 0.49 -9.94
N PRO A 755 -25.30 1.79 -9.86
CA PRO A 755 -24.77 2.65 -8.80
C PRO A 755 -25.18 2.20 -7.39
N MET A 756 -26.41 1.69 -7.24
CA MET A 756 -26.92 1.19 -5.95
C MET A 756 -26.14 -0.04 -5.49
N LEU A 757 -25.86 -0.97 -6.41
CA LEU A 757 -25.05 -2.15 -6.14
C LEU A 757 -23.63 -1.75 -5.71
N LEU A 758 -23.01 -0.84 -6.44
CA LEU A 758 -21.68 -0.37 -6.09
C LEU A 758 -21.62 0.23 -4.68
N MET A 759 -22.59 1.09 -4.34
CA MET A 759 -22.67 1.70 -3.02
C MET A 759 -22.94 0.67 -1.91
N GLY A 760 -23.73 -0.37 -2.19
CA GLY A 760 -23.94 -1.49 -1.27
C GLY A 760 -22.64 -2.24 -0.96
N VAL A 761 -21.80 -2.52 -1.97
CA VAL A 761 -20.49 -3.15 -1.79
C VAL A 761 -19.57 -2.27 -0.94
N ILE A 762 -19.53 -0.97 -1.25
CA ILE A 762 -18.74 0.02 -0.50
C ILE A 762 -19.16 0.02 0.98
N HIS A 763 -20.46 0.09 1.27
CA HIS A 763 -20.95 0.10 2.65
C HIS A 763 -20.65 -1.21 3.40
N GLN A 764 -20.93 -2.37 2.79
CA GLN A 764 -20.69 -3.68 3.40
C GLN A 764 -19.21 -3.89 3.74
N PHE A 765 -18.30 -3.34 2.94
CA PHE A 765 -16.88 -3.45 3.21
C PHE A 765 -16.40 -2.45 4.27
N GLY A 766 -16.94 -1.24 4.33
CA GLY A 766 -16.68 -0.31 5.44
C GLY A 766 -17.04 -0.95 6.80
N GLU A 767 -18.15 -1.68 6.86
CA GLU A 767 -18.55 -2.44 8.06
C GLU A 767 -17.64 -3.65 8.38
N LEU A 768 -16.99 -4.24 7.37
CA LEU A 768 -15.98 -5.28 7.57
C LEU A 768 -14.64 -4.70 8.03
N GLU A 769 -14.33 -3.45 7.70
CA GLU A 769 -13.11 -2.76 8.13
C GLU A 769 -13.14 -2.45 9.63
N LYS A 770 -14.30 -2.06 10.16
CA LYS A 770 -14.53 -1.77 11.59
C LYS A 770 -14.40 -2.99 12.52
N ARG A 771 -14.33 -4.22 11.99
CA ARG A 771 -14.24 -5.45 12.81
C ARG A 771 -12.79 -5.90 12.94
N GLU A 772 -12.14 -5.55 14.04
CA GLU A 772 -10.71 -5.78 14.31
C GLU A 772 -10.25 -7.25 14.39
N ASN A 773 -11.14 -8.24 14.26
CA ASN A 773 -10.78 -9.66 14.44
C ASN A 773 -11.52 -10.62 13.48
N ILE A 774 -11.25 -10.52 12.17
CA ILE A 774 -11.71 -11.54 11.22
C ILE A 774 -10.71 -12.72 11.23
N LYS A 775 -11.05 -13.82 11.88
CA LYS A 775 -10.36 -15.11 11.66
C LYS A 775 -10.61 -15.57 10.22
N TYR A 776 -9.54 -15.73 9.45
CA TYR A 776 -9.54 -16.21 8.07
C TYR A 776 -9.38 -17.75 8.06
N GLU A 777 -10.04 -18.44 7.12
CA GLU A 777 -10.08 -19.91 7.06
C GLU A 777 -9.31 -20.40 5.82
N CYS A 778 -8.32 -21.26 6.06
CA CYS A 778 -7.53 -21.92 5.01
C CYS A 778 -8.35 -22.99 4.27
N GLN A 779 -8.23 -23.05 2.93
CA GLN A 779 -8.94 -24.03 2.09
C GLN A 779 -8.11 -25.30 1.86
N ALA A 780 -8.76 -26.45 1.66
CA ALA A 780 -8.06 -27.70 1.34
C ALA A 780 -7.95 -27.94 -0.18
N CYS A 781 -6.81 -28.44 -0.63
CA CYS A 781 -6.56 -28.83 -2.00
C CYS A 781 -7.47 -29.99 -2.38
N GLN A 782 -8.24 -29.82 -3.45
CA GLN A 782 -9.22 -30.81 -3.88
C GLN A 782 -8.59 -32.15 -4.30
N CYS A 783 -7.35 -32.12 -4.80
CA CYS A 783 -6.67 -33.32 -5.26
C CYS A 783 -5.96 -34.09 -4.14
N CYS A 784 -5.24 -33.40 -3.26
CA CYS A 784 -4.34 -34.04 -2.29
C CYS A 784 -4.75 -33.81 -0.83
N GLY A 785 -5.78 -33.01 -0.57
CA GLY A 785 -6.29 -32.71 0.77
C GLY A 785 -5.39 -31.84 1.64
N GLN A 786 -4.20 -31.42 1.16
CA GLN A 786 -3.38 -30.44 1.88
C GLN A 786 -4.17 -29.17 2.14
N VAL A 787 -4.03 -28.55 3.31
CA VAL A 787 -4.72 -27.31 3.65
C VAL A 787 -3.78 -26.14 3.39
N GLU A 788 -4.31 -25.03 2.88
CA GLU A 788 -3.56 -23.78 2.66
C GLU A 788 -2.80 -23.36 3.93
N ASP A 789 -1.52 -23.00 3.79
CA ASP A 789 -0.69 -22.53 4.90
C ASP A 789 -1.02 -21.06 5.28
N GLU A 790 -1.47 -20.26 4.31
CA GLU A 790 -2.17 -18.99 4.48
C GLU A 790 -3.42 -18.94 3.58
N PRO A 791 -4.52 -18.29 4.01
CA PRO A 791 -5.72 -18.21 3.19
C PRO A 791 -5.40 -17.65 1.79
N GLY A 792 -5.81 -18.35 0.73
CA GLY A 792 -5.59 -17.90 -0.66
C GLY A 792 -4.25 -18.30 -1.30
N ASP A 793 -3.43 -19.11 -0.65
CA ASP A 793 -2.18 -19.65 -1.20
C ASP A 793 -2.40 -20.62 -2.37
N PHE A 794 -3.54 -21.32 -2.41
CA PHE A 794 -3.81 -22.28 -3.46
C PHE A 794 -4.45 -21.62 -4.67
N LYS A 795 -4.10 -22.14 -5.85
CA LYS A 795 -4.64 -21.63 -7.11
C LYS A 795 -5.95 -22.32 -7.43
N ARG A 796 -6.96 -21.52 -7.78
CA ARG A 796 -8.27 -22.03 -8.22
C ARG A 796 -8.18 -22.69 -9.58
N CYS A 797 -9.10 -23.61 -9.86
CA CYS A 797 -9.28 -24.16 -11.20
C CYS A 797 -9.51 -23.01 -12.20
N GLY A 798 -8.80 -23.05 -13.34
CA GLY A 798 -8.92 -22.02 -14.38
C GLY A 798 -10.26 -22.01 -15.13
N GLY A 799 -11.04 -23.11 -15.08
CA GLY A 799 -12.40 -23.18 -15.60
C GLY A 799 -13.42 -22.76 -14.54
N CYS A 800 -13.94 -23.73 -13.78
CA CYS A 800 -15.06 -23.53 -12.84
C CYS A 800 -14.73 -22.78 -11.53
N LYS A 801 -13.46 -22.45 -11.24
CA LYS A 801 -12.97 -21.71 -10.05
C LYS A 801 -13.47 -22.18 -8.65
N SER A 802 -14.17 -23.31 -8.57
CA SER A 802 -14.90 -23.81 -7.40
C SER A 802 -14.03 -24.63 -6.44
N VAL A 803 -12.88 -25.10 -6.93
CA VAL A 803 -11.92 -25.93 -6.20
C VAL A 803 -10.52 -25.30 -6.26
N VAL A 804 -9.71 -25.56 -5.22
CA VAL A 804 -8.35 -25.02 -5.09
C VAL A 804 -7.31 -26.13 -5.17
N TYR A 805 -6.14 -25.79 -5.72
CA TYR A 805 -5.02 -26.70 -5.89
C TYR A 805 -3.74 -26.09 -5.35
N CYS A 806 -2.99 -26.86 -4.57
CA CYS A 806 -1.65 -26.47 -4.11
C CYS A 806 -0.63 -26.36 -5.26
N GLY A 807 -0.99 -26.79 -6.48
CA GLY A 807 -0.18 -26.55 -7.68
C GLY A 807 -0.74 -27.21 -8.94
N ARG A 808 -0.10 -26.92 -10.09
CA ARG A 808 -0.49 -27.47 -11.41
C ARG A 808 -0.50 -29.00 -11.47
N LYS A 809 0.37 -29.67 -10.70
CA LYS A 809 0.41 -31.14 -10.64
C LYS A 809 -0.91 -31.70 -10.09
N CYS A 810 -1.35 -31.17 -8.94
CA CYS A 810 -2.62 -31.51 -8.30
C CYS A 810 -3.82 -31.15 -9.17
N GLN A 811 -3.77 -30.00 -9.85
CA GLN A 811 -4.80 -29.63 -10.82
C GLN A 811 -4.88 -30.63 -11.98
N ALA A 812 -3.76 -31.00 -12.60
CA ALA A 812 -3.73 -31.93 -13.73
C ALA A 812 -4.17 -33.35 -13.34
N GLN A 813 -3.90 -33.75 -12.08
CA GLN A 813 -4.30 -35.04 -11.54
C GLN A 813 -5.80 -35.09 -11.27
N ASP A 814 -6.37 -34.08 -10.60
CA ASP A 814 -7.82 -33.98 -10.38
C ASP A 814 -8.59 -33.82 -11.71
N TRP A 815 -8.01 -33.09 -12.66
CA TRP A 815 -8.56 -32.94 -14.02
C TRP A 815 -8.79 -34.29 -14.71
N LYS A 816 -7.82 -35.21 -14.58
CA LYS A 816 -7.93 -36.59 -15.11
C LYS A 816 -8.80 -37.50 -14.25
N ALA A 817 -8.89 -37.23 -12.94
CA ALA A 817 -9.66 -38.03 -11.98
C ALA A 817 -11.18 -37.81 -12.05
N GLY A 818 -11.65 -36.88 -12.89
CA GLY A 818 -13.08 -36.64 -13.13
C GLY A 818 -13.49 -35.18 -12.99
N HIS A 819 -12.60 -34.31 -12.50
CA HIS A 819 -12.90 -32.88 -12.41
C HIS A 819 -13.17 -32.26 -13.78
N LYS A 820 -12.62 -32.80 -14.89
CA LYS A 820 -12.91 -32.30 -16.25
C LYS A 820 -14.41 -32.28 -16.59
N GLN A 821 -15.16 -33.32 -16.22
CA GLN A 821 -16.62 -33.40 -16.50
C GLN A 821 -17.39 -32.45 -15.58
N LYS A 822 -17.10 -32.47 -14.27
CA LYS A 822 -17.72 -31.57 -13.28
C LYS A 822 -17.41 -30.10 -13.55
N CYS A 823 -16.19 -29.80 -14.00
CA CYS A 823 -15.78 -28.45 -14.37
C CYS A 823 -16.60 -27.94 -15.54
N GLN A 824 -16.89 -28.78 -16.55
CA GLN A 824 -17.72 -28.42 -17.70
C GLN A 824 -19.22 -28.29 -17.37
N GLU A 825 -19.71 -28.98 -16.35
CA GLU A 825 -21.07 -28.83 -15.82
C GLU A 825 -21.19 -27.55 -14.98
N LEU A 826 -20.25 -27.31 -14.07
CA LEU A 826 -20.23 -26.09 -13.23
C LEU A 826 -19.91 -24.82 -14.03
N GLU A 827 -19.14 -24.94 -15.11
CA GLU A 827 -18.90 -23.84 -16.06
C GLU A 827 -20.16 -23.52 -16.89
N LYS A 828 -21.17 -24.41 -16.94
CA LYS A 828 -22.50 -24.13 -17.51
C LYS A 828 -23.48 -23.56 -16.48
N ASP A 829 -23.36 -23.95 -15.21
CA ASP A 829 -24.17 -23.41 -14.11
C ASP A 829 -23.68 -22.01 -13.64
N GLU A 830 -22.44 -21.62 -13.96
CA GLU A 830 -21.89 -20.26 -13.78
C GLU A 830 -22.15 -19.30 -14.97
N VAL A 831 -22.82 -19.76 -16.04
CA VAL A 831 -23.27 -18.89 -17.15
C VAL A 831 -24.53 -18.11 -16.80
#